data_AF-A0A0N5DA34-F1
#
_entry.id   AF-A0A0N5DA34-F1
#
_cell.length_a   1.000
_cell.length_b   1.000
_cell.length_c   1.000
_cell.angle_alpha   90.00
_cell.angle_beta   90.00
_cell.angle_gamma   90.00
#
_symmetry.space_group_name_H-M   'P 1'
#
loop_
_entity.id
_entity.type
_entity.pdbx_description
1 polymer ?
#
loop_
_entity_poly.entity_id
_entity_poly.type
_entity_poly.pdbx_seq_one_letter_code
_entity_poly.pdbx_strand_id
1 'polypeptide(L)'
;MMHSVRSLAQFWFVEGRITATLLRKSNEGCLTQKRMRRRTLTPPPWLPKKKEEKIVESIDPNTQVMLQKLIKLENEGACQNLIHVPIIRANPHLSPKAPLCELPQAVPSPEWTPESNRIGMIARKIGMFPQWTVDGTRFLCTLLEFPKNVVISAVDPETYYRISIVGKRKAYGRYGPRWRIMIGAEDGDPSKYSAQYRAAFERHGISVKKHIAAFLVTEDAVVRPGTELHICHFKVGQFITATGHTIDWGFQGGMHRWGFKGMPARRTTKSHRRIGAIGSKGDARVRPGKRMPGHMGYEWRSIPGLEVLRINPEKQVMYVNGSVPGETGEILLIKDCYHDKKKVLNPHFPTFYFEKDFEAETKCNENPDSLFVYEDGEFFARRLFRMTMPSIVFTEPEEFKGIKRDKTKAKTAKVLFFESSLLHTGVHQYLCVSSIIFNMNGENLLATDEVSAKKDHSVNKLSHCLRAISAARLPRIVLLSVFEYLSLRDLAQCSRVCKHWWIVLQHPDSFVWERLAHLIIPEEALNDPYLLSETPSLKDKIRAFYYAWNPEDLSANNYLRTNGFTVHRNPVAQSTDGVRGKIGVNGGIHAWEFKWEGPLGTVACIGLATKHAALHCQGYVALLGSDDQSWGWNLVDNNLMHNGLPISHYPYINNPPKYQVSNSRRSCWNFG
;
A
#
# COMPACT_ATOMS: atom_id res chain seq x y z
N MET A 1 -14.99 -1.03 32.91
CA MET A 1 -13.92 -1.60 33.76
C MET A 1 -13.48 -2.89 33.11
N MET A 2 -12.30 -2.97 32.52
CA MET A 2 -11.69 -4.26 32.18
C MET A 2 -10.24 -4.18 32.63
N HIS A 3 -9.97 -4.82 33.76
CA HIS A 3 -8.61 -5.04 34.25
C HIS A 3 -7.95 -6.14 33.41
N SER A 4 -6.62 -6.15 33.38
CA SER A 4 -5.84 -7.02 32.50
C SER A 4 -6.19 -8.50 32.62
N VAL A 5 -6.32 -9.17 31.47
CA VAL A 5 -6.65 -10.61 31.38
C VAL A 5 -5.34 -11.39 31.25
N ARG A 6 -5.03 -12.27 32.19
CA ARG A 6 -3.85 -13.16 32.13
C ARG A 6 -4.25 -14.50 31.48
N SER A 7 -3.29 -15.17 30.84
CA SER A 7 -3.47 -16.58 30.48
C SER A 7 -3.46 -17.42 31.77
N LEU A 8 -4.41 -18.35 31.91
CA LEU A 8 -4.50 -19.24 33.07
C LEU A 8 -4.71 -20.67 32.57
N ALA A 9 -3.91 -21.60 33.06
CA ALA A 9 -4.09 -23.03 32.82
C ALA A 9 -4.46 -23.73 34.12
N GLN A 10 -5.36 -24.72 34.02
CA GLN A 10 -5.84 -25.52 35.13
C GLN A 10 -5.83 -26.99 34.72
N PHE A 11 -5.12 -27.84 35.44
CA PHE A 11 -5.05 -29.24 35.06
C PHE A 11 -5.07 -30.19 36.25
N TRP A 12 -5.68 -31.35 36.01
CA TRP A 12 -5.59 -32.51 36.88
C TRP A 12 -4.70 -33.58 36.23
N PHE A 13 -3.67 -34.03 36.96
CA PHE A 13 -2.73 -35.08 36.55
C PHE A 13 -2.33 -35.93 37.75
N VAL A 14 -2.00 -37.20 37.49
CA VAL A 14 -1.36 -38.11 38.46
C VAL A 14 0.15 -37.87 38.49
N GLU A 15 0.80 -37.72 37.32
CA GLU A 15 2.16 -37.19 37.11
C GLU A 15 2.23 -36.59 35.69
N GLY A 16 2.75 -35.37 35.50
CA GLY A 16 2.81 -34.78 34.17
C GLY A 16 3.43 -33.37 34.05
N ARG A 17 4.11 -33.11 32.92
CA ARG A 17 4.74 -31.82 32.55
C ARG A 17 3.82 -31.00 31.67
N ILE A 18 3.79 -29.67 31.81
CA ILE A 18 3.04 -28.80 30.88
C ILE A 18 3.89 -27.62 30.42
N THR A 19 4.06 -27.46 29.11
CA THR A 19 4.74 -26.31 28.49
C THR A 19 3.73 -25.45 27.73
N ALA A 20 3.87 -24.13 27.87
CA ALA A 20 3.10 -23.16 27.11
C ALA A 20 4.02 -22.21 26.33
N THR A 21 3.80 -22.12 25.02
CA THR A 21 4.57 -21.24 24.13
C THR A 21 3.61 -20.35 23.32
N LEU A 22 3.91 -19.06 23.25
CA LEU A 22 3.15 -18.12 22.42
C LEU A 22 3.62 -18.25 20.95
N LEU A 23 2.76 -18.70 20.05
CA LEU A 23 3.14 -19.00 18.66
C LEU A 23 3.19 -17.76 17.74
N ARG A 24 2.32 -16.76 17.95
CA ARG A 24 2.34 -15.53 17.14
C ARG A 24 1.41 -14.43 17.69
N LYS A 25 1.86 -13.17 17.61
CA LYS A 25 0.97 -11.98 17.55
C LYS A 25 0.66 -11.70 16.08
N SER A 26 -0.60 -11.70 15.68
CA SER A 26 -0.95 -11.23 14.33
C SER A 26 -0.68 -9.72 14.25
N ASN A 27 0.41 -9.36 13.59
CA ASN A 27 0.75 -8.04 13.06
C ASN A 27 0.64 -6.85 14.03
N GLU A 28 1.78 -6.43 14.60
CA GLU A 28 2.09 -4.99 14.67
C GLU A 28 2.44 -4.51 13.26
N GLY A 29 1.48 -4.63 12.34
CA GLY A 29 1.48 -3.79 11.17
C GLY A 29 1.04 -2.43 11.66
N CYS A 30 1.81 -1.38 11.36
CA CYS A 30 1.20 -0.07 11.16
C CYS A 30 -0.04 -0.32 10.29
N LEU A 31 -1.22 -0.18 10.88
CA LEU A 31 -2.48 -0.13 10.15
C LEU A 31 -2.45 1.17 9.35
N THR A 32 -1.63 1.20 8.30
CA THR A 32 -2.01 1.95 7.12
C THR A 32 -3.30 1.30 6.68
N GLN A 33 -4.39 2.02 6.88
CA GLN A 33 -5.67 1.67 6.26
C GLN A 33 -5.44 1.71 4.74
N LYS A 34 -4.95 0.62 4.16
CA LYS A 34 -5.11 0.38 2.74
C LYS A 34 -6.61 0.19 2.58
N ARG A 35 -7.28 1.24 2.08
CA ARG A 35 -8.66 1.13 1.60
C ARG A 35 -8.69 -0.09 0.69
N MET A 36 -9.37 -1.14 1.14
CA MET A 36 -9.50 -2.33 0.32
C MET A 36 -10.31 -1.91 -0.90
N ARG A 37 -9.68 -1.99 -2.07
CA ARG A 37 -10.37 -1.79 -3.36
C ARG A 37 -11.55 -2.73 -3.39
N ARG A 38 -12.70 -2.28 -3.92
CA ARG A 38 -13.80 -3.16 -4.28
C ARG A 38 -13.21 -4.44 -4.89
N ARG A 39 -13.60 -5.63 -4.41
CA ARG A 39 -13.44 -6.85 -5.22
C ARG A 39 -14.22 -6.58 -6.50
N THR A 40 -13.56 -6.04 -7.51
CA THR A 40 -14.03 -6.07 -8.87
C THR A 40 -14.16 -7.56 -9.15
N LEU A 41 -15.41 -8.07 -9.22
CA LEU A 41 -15.65 -9.43 -9.71
C LEU A 41 -15.08 -9.61 -11.13
N THR A 42 -14.80 -8.50 -11.82
CA THR A 42 -14.06 -8.44 -13.08
C THR A 42 -12.85 -7.51 -12.92
N PRO A 43 -11.60 -8.00 -12.90
CA PRO A 43 -10.45 -7.12 -13.15
C PRO A 43 -10.70 -6.34 -14.46
N PRO A 44 -10.28 -5.06 -14.58
CA PRO A 44 -10.38 -4.35 -15.84
C PRO A 44 -9.75 -5.20 -16.95
N PRO A 45 -10.38 -5.28 -18.14
CA PRO A 45 -10.05 -6.29 -19.15
C PRO A 45 -8.61 -6.24 -19.70
N TRP A 46 -7.85 -5.22 -19.33
CA TRP A 46 -6.47 -4.97 -19.77
C TRP A 46 -5.45 -5.00 -18.62
N LEU A 47 -5.86 -5.22 -17.36
CA LEU A 47 -4.87 -5.53 -16.33
C LEU A 47 -4.35 -6.95 -16.60
N PRO A 48 -3.03 -7.14 -16.78
CA PRO A 48 -2.47 -8.47 -16.98
C PRO A 48 -2.88 -9.39 -15.84
N LYS A 49 -3.30 -10.63 -16.15
CA LYS A 49 -3.52 -11.66 -15.14
C LYS A 49 -2.21 -11.81 -14.34
N LYS A 50 -2.28 -11.59 -13.03
CA LYS A 50 -1.09 -11.59 -12.18
C LYS A 50 -0.59 -13.02 -11.97
N LYS A 51 0.66 -13.20 -12.40
CA LYS A 51 1.65 -14.22 -12.02
C LYS A 51 1.37 -15.64 -12.53
N GLU A 52 2.26 -16.12 -13.40
CA GLU A 52 2.68 -17.52 -13.32
C GLU A 52 3.19 -17.76 -11.89
N GLU A 53 2.82 -18.88 -11.28
CA GLU A 53 3.43 -19.30 -10.02
C GLU A 53 4.94 -19.23 -10.22
N LYS A 54 5.62 -18.43 -9.39
CA LYS A 54 7.07 -18.41 -9.43
C LYS A 54 7.52 -19.78 -8.95
N ILE A 55 7.93 -20.65 -9.86
CA ILE A 55 8.93 -21.65 -9.55
C ILE A 55 10.19 -20.82 -9.27
N VAL A 56 10.40 -20.45 -8.01
CA VAL A 56 11.61 -19.74 -7.59
C VAL A 56 12.71 -20.79 -7.57
N GLU A 57 13.25 -21.10 -8.74
CA GLU A 57 14.60 -21.64 -8.79
C GLU A 57 15.53 -20.55 -8.25
N SER A 58 16.42 -20.91 -7.33
CA SER A 58 17.41 -19.99 -6.80
C SER A 58 18.41 -19.66 -7.92
N ILE A 59 18.23 -18.50 -8.55
CA ILE A 59 19.20 -17.98 -9.51
C ILE A 59 20.40 -17.44 -8.72
N ASP A 60 21.61 -17.76 -9.16
CA ASP A 60 22.83 -17.23 -8.56
C ASP A 60 22.85 -15.69 -8.55
N PRO A 61 23.35 -15.05 -7.49
CA PRO A 61 23.36 -13.59 -7.36
C PRO A 61 24.04 -12.88 -8.55
N ASN A 62 25.12 -13.44 -9.09
CA ASN A 62 25.85 -12.88 -10.23
C ASN A 62 24.99 -12.85 -11.51
N THR A 63 24.29 -13.96 -11.79
CA THR A 63 23.39 -14.09 -12.93
C THR A 63 22.20 -13.15 -12.81
N GLN A 64 21.69 -12.94 -11.59
CA GLN A 64 20.62 -11.99 -11.34
C GLN A 64 21.01 -10.55 -11.68
N VAL A 65 22.24 -10.14 -11.34
CA VAL A 65 22.77 -8.81 -11.69
C VAL A 65 22.92 -8.66 -13.21
N MET A 66 23.41 -9.70 -13.89
CA MET A 66 23.52 -9.71 -15.36
C MET A 66 22.15 -9.57 -16.04
N LEU A 67 21.15 -10.32 -15.57
CA LEU A 67 19.79 -10.27 -16.10
C LEU A 67 19.15 -8.89 -15.92
N GLN A 68 19.36 -8.24 -14.77
CA GLN A 68 18.88 -6.87 -14.55
C GLN A 68 19.54 -5.86 -15.50
N LYS A 69 20.84 -6.01 -15.78
CA LYS A 69 21.54 -5.18 -16.76
C LYS A 69 20.97 -5.38 -18.17
N LEU A 70 20.71 -6.62 -18.58
CA LEU A 70 20.16 -6.93 -19.89
C LEU A 70 18.76 -6.33 -20.08
N ILE A 71 17.88 -6.46 -19.09
CA ILE A 71 16.54 -5.85 -19.10
C ILE A 71 16.64 -4.32 -19.21
N LYS A 72 17.62 -3.72 -18.52
CA LYS A 72 17.83 -2.26 -18.59
C LYS A 72 18.24 -1.82 -19.99
N LEU A 73 19.18 -2.53 -20.61
CA LEU A 73 19.64 -2.26 -21.98
C LEU A 73 18.53 -2.45 -23.03
N GLU A 74 17.68 -3.48 -22.84
CA GLU A 74 16.50 -3.71 -23.70
C GLU A 74 15.51 -2.54 -23.62
N ASN A 75 15.26 -2.01 -22.41
CA ASN A 75 14.36 -0.88 -22.20
C ASN A 75 14.92 0.46 -22.70
N GLU A 76 16.25 0.66 -22.60
CA GLU A 76 16.93 1.87 -23.08
C GLU A 76 16.99 1.95 -24.62
N GLY A 77 16.47 0.95 -25.34
CA GLY A 77 16.36 0.97 -26.80
C GLY A 77 17.69 0.75 -27.52
N ALA A 78 18.80 0.55 -26.80
CA ALA A 78 20.11 0.25 -27.37
C ALA A 78 20.10 -1.00 -28.28
N CYS A 79 19.11 -1.89 -28.10
CA CYS A 79 18.92 -3.09 -28.89
C CYS A 79 17.88 -2.97 -30.03
N GLN A 80 17.12 -1.86 -30.17
CA GLN A 80 16.09 -1.74 -31.21
C GLN A 80 16.68 -1.73 -32.63
N ASN A 81 17.90 -1.22 -32.81
CA ASN A 81 18.62 -1.24 -34.09
C ASN A 81 19.58 -2.44 -34.24
N LEU A 82 19.93 -3.14 -33.15
CA LEU A 82 20.89 -4.25 -33.15
C LEU A 82 20.23 -5.64 -33.08
N ILE A 83 18.97 -5.72 -32.66
CA ILE A 83 18.20 -6.98 -32.59
C ILE A 83 16.99 -6.86 -33.53
N HIS A 84 17.28 -6.63 -34.81
CA HIS A 84 16.37 -7.05 -35.88
C HIS A 84 16.56 -8.54 -36.21
N VAL A 85 17.23 -9.30 -35.33
CA VAL A 85 17.12 -10.75 -35.32
C VAL A 85 15.79 -11.03 -34.64
N PRO A 86 14.73 -11.43 -35.36
CA PRO A 86 13.63 -12.08 -34.67
C PRO A 86 14.30 -13.18 -33.86
N ILE A 87 14.19 -13.14 -32.53
CA ILE A 87 14.48 -14.34 -31.74
C ILE A 87 13.39 -15.30 -32.19
N ILE A 88 13.65 -15.98 -33.31
CA ILE A 88 12.97 -17.16 -33.78
C ILE A 88 13.29 -18.12 -32.65
N ARG A 89 12.43 -18.12 -31.63
CA ARG A 89 12.45 -19.19 -30.64
C ARG A 89 12.40 -20.46 -31.48
N ALA A 90 13.43 -21.29 -31.37
CA ALA A 90 13.55 -22.60 -32.02
C ALA A 90 12.46 -23.60 -31.56
N ASN A 91 11.35 -23.10 -31.01
CA ASN A 91 10.18 -23.86 -30.63
C ASN A 91 9.13 -23.67 -31.75
N PRO A 92 8.99 -24.62 -32.69
CA PRO A 92 8.00 -24.53 -33.77
C PRO A 92 6.56 -24.38 -33.27
N HIS A 93 6.26 -24.73 -32.01
CA HIS A 93 4.96 -24.51 -31.36
C HIS A 93 4.73 -23.07 -30.82
N LEU A 94 5.76 -22.22 -30.81
CA LEU A 94 5.72 -20.81 -30.40
C LEU A 94 6.11 -19.86 -31.54
N SER A 95 6.06 -20.33 -32.78
CA SER A 95 6.21 -19.49 -33.98
C SER A 95 5.37 -18.21 -33.83
N PRO A 96 5.86 -17.03 -34.26
CA PRO A 96 5.03 -15.83 -34.27
C PRO A 96 3.77 -16.15 -35.06
N LYS A 97 2.62 -16.24 -34.35
CA LYS A 97 1.33 -16.40 -35.02
C LYS A 97 1.22 -15.27 -36.03
N ALA A 98 0.80 -15.60 -37.25
CA ALA A 98 0.52 -14.64 -38.30
C ALA A 98 -0.25 -13.44 -37.72
N PRO A 99 0.01 -12.21 -38.21
CA PRO A 99 -0.71 -11.03 -37.75
C PRO A 99 -2.22 -11.31 -37.81
N LEU A 100 -2.93 -10.93 -36.74
CA LEU A 100 -4.36 -11.27 -36.58
C LEU A 100 -5.23 -10.69 -37.71
N CYS A 101 -4.75 -9.64 -38.36
CA CYS A 101 -5.35 -8.97 -39.48
C CYS A 101 -4.28 -8.28 -40.33
N GLU A 102 -4.58 -8.08 -41.61
CA GLU A 102 -3.79 -7.22 -42.47
C GLU A 102 -4.07 -5.75 -42.12
N LEU A 103 -3.01 -4.94 -42.05
CA LEU A 103 -3.15 -3.50 -41.82
C LEU A 103 -3.57 -2.83 -43.12
N PRO A 104 -4.43 -1.79 -43.07
CA PRO A 104 -4.76 -1.02 -44.26
C PRO A 104 -3.47 -0.44 -44.86
N GLN A 105 -3.38 -0.40 -46.18
CA GLN A 105 -2.24 0.20 -46.89
C GLN A 105 -2.09 1.65 -46.42
N ALA A 106 -0.89 2.03 -46.01
CA ALA A 106 -0.64 3.37 -45.52
C ALA A 106 -0.83 4.37 -46.67
N VAL A 107 -1.92 5.14 -46.62
CA VAL A 107 -2.12 6.29 -47.50
C VAL A 107 -1.00 7.29 -47.16
N PRO A 108 -0.26 7.81 -48.16
CA PRO A 108 0.95 8.60 -47.92
C PRO A 108 0.73 9.91 -47.14
N SER A 109 -0.51 10.41 -47.07
CA SER A 109 -0.91 11.54 -46.23
C SER A 109 -2.43 11.53 -46.02
N PRO A 110 -2.96 10.85 -45.00
CA PRO A 110 -4.40 10.85 -44.77
C PRO A 110 -4.81 12.23 -44.25
N GLU A 111 -5.84 12.82 -44.85
CA GLU A 111 -6.36 14.14 -44.43
C GLU A 111 -7.36 13.95 -43.29
N TRP A 112 -7.36 14.90 -42.34
CA TRP A 112 -8.31 14.84 -41.23
C TRP A 112 -9.71 15.23 -41.70
N THR A 113 -10.70 14.40 -41.38
CA THR A 113 -12.11 14.75 -41.54
C THR A 113 -12.81 14.90 -40.19
N PRO A 114 -13.89 15.69 -40.07
CA PRO A 114 -14.66 15.84 -38.82
C PRO A 114 -15.30 14.56 -38.27
N GLU A 115 -15.39 13.51 -39.08
CA GLU A 115 -15.90 12.18 -38.72
C GLU A 115 -14.79 11.23 -38.27
N SER A 116 -13.55 11.52 -38.69
CA SER A 116 -12.34 10.80 -38.30
C SER A 116 -12.14 10.85 -36.79
N ASN A 117 -11.80 9.72 -36.20
CA ASN A 117 -11.49 9.62 -34.79
C ASN A 117 -10.12 8.98 -34.62
N ARG A 118 -9.13 9.81 -34.37
CA ARG A 118 -7.75 9.39 -34.15
C ARG A 118 -7.55 8.75 -32.78
N ILE A 119 -6.36 8.19 -32.62
CA ILE A 119 -5.95 7.46 -31.42
C ILE A 119 -5.85 8.37 -30.19
N GLY A 120 -6.09 7.82 -29.01
CA GLY A 120 -5.83 8.46 -27.72
C GLY A 120 -4.47 8.08 -27.13
N MET A 121 -4.21 8.48 -25.89
CA MET A 121 -2.99 8.13 -25.16
C MET A 121 -3.29 7.78 -23.70
N ILE A 122 -2.33 7.12 -23.05
CA ILE A 122 -2.40 6.80 -21.62
C ILE A 122 -1.54 7.81 -20.85
N ALA A 123 -2.12 8.38 -19.80
CA ALA A 123 -1.48 9.37 -18.96
C ALA A 123 -1.48 8.95 -17.48
N ARG A 124 -0.53 9.46 -16.71
CA ARG A 124 -0.45 9.33 -15.25
C ARG A 124 -0.75 10.67 -14.62
N LYS A 125 -1.67 10.70 -13.66
CA LYS A 125 -2.01 11.93 -12.92
C LYS A 125 -0.90 12.27 -11.94
N ILE A 126 -0.19 13.39 -12.12
CA ILE A 126 0.85 13.85 -11.17
C ILE A 126 0.22 14.60 -9.99
N GLY A 127 -0.74 15.48 -10.26
CA GLY A 127 -1.28 16.37 -9.23
C GLY A 127 -2.04 17.55 -9.81
N MET A 128 -2.30 18.55 -8.97
CA MET A 128 -2.94 19.79 -9.38
C MET A 128 -2.08 21.00 -9.01
N PHE A 129 -2.06 22.00 -9.88
CA PHE A 129 -1.25 23.22 -9.74
C PHE A 129 -2.08 24.44 -10.13
N PRO A 130 -2.02 25.55 -9.37
CA PRO A 130 -2.70 26.80 -9.74
C PRO A 130 -1.98 27.50 -10.90
N GLN A 131 -2.75 28.08 -11.81
CA GLN A 131 -2.26 28.90 -12.92
C GLN A 131 -3.09 30.17 -13.01
N TRP A 132 -2.56 31.20 -13.67
CA TRP A 132 -3.19 32.51 -13.81
C TRP A 132 -3.38 32.88 -15.29
N THR A 133 -4.49 33.52 -15.63
CA THR A 133 -4.62 34.17 -16.94
C THR A 133 -3.92 35.52 -16.95
N VAL A 134 -3.68 36.07 -18.14
CA VAL A 134 -3.19 37.44 -18.31
C VAL A 134 -4.13 38.48 -17.66
N ASP A 135 -5.42 38.16 -17.53
CA ASP A 135 -6.42 38.99 -16.84
C ASP A 135 -6.32 38.92 -15.30
N GLY A 136 -5.40 38.12 -14.75
CA GLY A 136 -5.25 37.90 -13.31
C GLY A 136 -6.21 36.86 -12.71
N THR A 137 -7.04 36.20 -13.52
CA THR A 137 -7.94 35.16 -12.99
C THR A 137 -7.16 33.88 -12.65
N ARG A 138 -7.32 33.39 -11.42
CA ARG A 138 -6.70 32.14 -10.96
C ARG A 138 -7.59 30.95 -11.31
N PHE A 139 -7.01 29.91 -11.88
CA PHE A 139 -7.68 28.62 -12.11
C PHE A 139 -6.77 27.46 -11.70
N LEU A 140 -7.36 26.27 -11.58
CA LEU A 140 -6.64 25.05 -11.19
C LEU A 140 -6.42 24.15 -12.40
N CYS A 141 -5.17 23.74 -12.62
CA CYS A 141 -4.78 22.76 -13.62
C CYS A 141 -4.48 21.41 -13.00
N THR A 142 -4.80 20.33 -13.69
CA THR A 142 -4.25 19.00 -13.40
C THR A 142 -3.06 18.73 -14.31
N LEU A 143 -1.96 18.24 -13.73
CA LEU A 143 -0.77 17.81 -14.46
C LEU A 143 -0.88 16.33 -14.81
N LEU A 144 -0.71 16.03 -16.09
CA LEU A 144 -0.75 14.69 -16.66
C LEU A 144 0.60 14.38 -17.29
N GLU A 145 1.28 13.36 -16.78
CA GLU A 145 2.50 12.81 -17.36
C GLU A 145 2.15 11.75 -18.39
N PHE A 146 2.83 11.75 -19.52
CA PHE A 146 2.68 10.72 -20.54
C PHE A 146 3.95 9.88 -20.55
N PRO A 147 3.96 8.74 -19.82
CA PRO A 147 5.08 7.80 -19.92
C PRO A 147 5.18 7.27 -21.36
N LYS A 148 6.28 6.56 -21.66
CA LYS A 148 6.53 5.97 -22.98
C LYS A 148 5.32 5.17 -23.47
N ASN A 149 4.58 5.76 -24.42
CA ASN A 149 3.36 5.22 -25.01
C ASN A 149 3.70 4.61 -26.36
N VAL A 150 3.37 3.33 -26.57
CA VAL A 150 3.66 2.61 -27.81
C VAL A 150 2.43 1.85 -28.28
N VAL A 151 2.16 1.87 -29.58
CA VAL A 151 1.08 1.08 -30.18
C VAL A 151 1.46 -0.40 -30.18
N ILE A 152 0.68 -1.25 -29.53
CA ILE A 152 0.96 -2.69 -29.41
C ILE A 152 0.36 -3.47 -30.57
N SER A 153 -0.88 -3.19 -30.94
CA SER A 153 -1.58 -3.93 -32.00
C SER A 153 -2.77 -3.15 -32.52
N ALA A 154 -3.07 -3.27 -33.80
CA ALA A 154 -4.34 -2.87 -34.39
C ALA A 154 -5.16 -4.13 -34.74
N VAL A 155 -6.47 -4.07 -34.52
CA VAL A 155 -7.42 -5.13 -34.87
C VAL A 155 -8.59 -4.52 -35.62
N ASP A 156 -8.90 -5.10 -36.76
CA ASP A 156 -10.02 -4.76 -37.63
C ASP A 156 -11.38 -4.97 -36.93
N PRO A 157 -12.42 -4.23 -37.34
CA PRO A 157 -13.75 -4.31 -36.72
C PRO A 157 -14.37 -5.71 -36.82
N GLU A 158 -14.18 -6.43 -37.92
CA GLU A 158 -14.77 -7.76 -38.14
C GLU A 158 -14.15 -8.82 -37.22
N THR A 159 -12.83 -8.88 -37.17
CA THR A 159 -12.11 -9.78 -36.26
C THR A 159 -12.36 -9.39 -34.81
N TYR A 160 -12.43 -8.08 -34.49
CA TYR A 160 -12.77 -7.63 -33.14
C TYR A 160 -14.17 -8.10 -32.72
N TYR A 161 -15.15 -8.04 -33.63
CA TYR A 161 -16.50 -8.56 -33.44
C TYR A 161 -16.49 -10.08 -33.17
N ARG A 162 -15.70 -10.85 -33.92
CA ARG A 162 -15.60 -12.32 -33.78
C ARG A 162 -14.93 -12.74 -32.46
N ILE A 163 -13.84 -12.09 -32.08
CA ILE A 163 -12.99 -12.53 -30.96
C ILE A 163 -13.57 -12.18 -29.57
N SER A 164 -14.40 -11.14 -29.44
CA SER A 164 -14.75 -10.63 -28.11
C SER A 164 -16.22 -10.21 -27.93
N ILE A 165 -16.77 -10.49 -26.74
CA ILE A 165 -18.12 -10.05 -26.31
C ILE A 165 -18.23 -8.51 -26.28
N VAL A 166 -17.11 -7.82 -26.05
CA VAL A 166 -17.06 -6.35 -26.12
C VAL A 166 -17.09 -5.88 -27.57
N GLY A 167 -16.36 -6.55 -28.47
CA GLY A 167 -16.37 -6.29 -29.91
C GLY A 167 -17.75 -6.45 -30.51
N LYS A 168 -18.49 -7.53 -30.17
CA LYS A 168 -19.90 -7.69 -30.59
C LYS A 168 -20.79 -6.48 -30.31
N ARG A 169 -20.49 -5.73 -29.24
CA ARG A 169 -21.24 -4.54 -28.82
C ARG A 169 -20.67 -3.22 -29.34
N LYS A 170 -19.38 -3.16 -29.69
CA LYS A 170 -18.65 -1.90 -29.94
C LYS A 170 -18.02 -1.78 -31.32
N ALA A 171 -17.76 -2.88 -32.03
CA ALA A 171 -17.09 -2.87 -33.32
C ALA A 171 -17.92 -2.13 -34.38
N TYR A 172 -19.21 -2.46 -34.47
CA TYR A 172 -20.20 -1.80 -35.32
C TYR A 172 -21.16 -0.99 -34.44
N GLY A 173 -20.61 0.00 -33.73
CA GLY A 173 -21.39 0.85 -32.84
C GLY A 173 -22.24 1.87 -33.60
N ARG A 174 -22.83 2.81 -32.86
CA ARG A 174 -23.59 3.95 -33.43
C ARG A 174 -22.80 4.75 -34.48
N TYR A 175 -21.47 4.81 -34.35
CA TYR A 175 -20.58 5.64 -35.16
C TYR A 175 -19.86 4.85 -36.26
N GLY A 176 -20.49 3.77 -36.75
CA GLY A 176 -19.95 2.92 -37.80
C GLY A 176 -18.89 1.91 -37.32
N PRO A 177 -18.22 1.25 -38.27
CA PRO A 177 -17.14 0.31 -38.00
C PRO A 177 -15.93 1.03 -37.37
N ARG A 178 -15.38 0.48 -36.29
CA ARG A 178 -14.21 1.04 -35.61
C ARG A 178 -13.13 -0.01 -35.40
N TRP A 179 -11.91 0.35 -35.79
CA TRP A 179 -10.69 -0.38 -35.46
C TRP A 179 -10.40 -0.31 -33.97
N ARG A 180 -9.89 -1.39 -33.40
CA ARG A 180 -9.43 -1.41 -32.00
C ARG A 180 -7.91 -1.34 -31.99
N ILE A 181 -7.38 -0.20 -31.54
CA ILE A 181 -5.94 -0.02 -31.36
C ILE A 181 -5.58 -0.16 -29.89
N MET A 182 -4.64 -1.05 -29.57
CA MET A 182 -4.11 -1.24 -28.23
C MET A 182 -2.82 -0.43 -28.05
N ILE A 183 -2.72 0.30 -26.94
CA ILE A 183 -1.58 1.12 -26.57
C ILE A 183 -1.04 0.61 -25.24
N GLY A 184 0.28 0.55 -25.13
CA GLY A 184 0.99 0.22 -23.90
C GLY A 184 1.72 1.44 -23.34
N ALA A 185 1.69 1.58 -22.02
CA ALA A 185 2.34 2.65 -21.27
C ALA A 185 3.17 2.08 -20.12
N GLU A 186 4.31 2.73 -19.88
CA GLU A 186 5.29 2.43 -18.82
C GLU A 186 5.96 1.06 -18.98
N ASP A 187 7.29 1.03 -19.05
CA ASP A 187 8.05 -0.22 -19.15
C ASP A 187 7.95 -1.06 -17.87
N GLY A 188 7.78 -2.38 -18.03
CA GLY A 188 7.63 -3.34 -16.95
C GLY A 188 8.54 -4.56 -17.12
N ASP A 189 8.97 -5.12 -15.99
CA ASP A 189 9.88 -6.27 -16.01
C ASP A 189 9.20 -7.50 -16.64
N PRO A 190 9.78 -8.11 -17.70
CA PRO A 190 9.19 -9.26 -18.38
C PRO A 190 8.92 -10.44 -17.43
N SER A 191 9.81 -10.67 -16.46
CA SER A 191 9.71 -11.78 -15.49
C SER A 191 8.48 -11.76 -14.59
N LYS A 192 7.74 -10.63 -14.53
CA LYS A 192 6.53 -10.50 -13.71
C LYS A 192 5.26 -10.95 -14.44
N TYR A 193 5.32 -11.15 -15.76
CA TYR A 193 4.16 -11.35 -16.62
C TYR A 193 4.17 -12.73 -17.28
N SER A 194 2.97 -13.28 -17.50
CA SER A 194 2.77 -14.58 -18.15
C SER A 194 3.32 -14.60 -19.57
N ALA A 195 3.72 -15.77 -20.07
CA ALA A 195 4.23 -15.95 -21.43
C ALA A 195 3.26 -15.42 -22.52
N GLN A 196 1.95 -15.64 -22.35
CA GLN A 196 0.93 -15.13 -23.28
C GLN A 196 0.90 -13.60 -23.40
N TYR A 197 1.16 -12.91 -22.29
CA TYR A 197 1.21 -11.45 -22.26
C TYR A 197 2.46 -10.94 -22.98
N ARG A 198 3.62 -11.54 -22.68
CA ARG A 198 4.91 -11.21 -23.31
C ARG A 198 4.86 -11.42 -24.83
N ALA A 199 4.27 -12.52 -25.28
CA ALA A 199 4.12 -12.86 -26.69
C ALA A 199 3.33 -11.83 -27.53
N ALA A 200 2.56 -10.94 -26.91
CA ALA A 200 1.88 -9.85 -27.62
C ALA A 200 2.85 -8.71 -28.01
N PHE A 201 3.86 -8.46 -27.18
CA PHE A 201 4.86 -7.42 -27.40
C PHE A 201 6.03 -7.92 -28.26
N GLU A 202 6.44 -9.18 -28.03
CA GLU A 202 7.51 -9.86 -28.80
C GLU A 202 7.22 -9.88 -30.31
N ARG A 203 5.95 -10.00 -30.70
CA ARG A 203 5.51 -9.98 -32.12
C ARG A 203 5.91 -8.71 -32.88
N HIS A 204 6.06 -7.60 -32.17
CA HIS A 204 6.38 -6.29 -32.75
C HIS A 204 7.71 -5.74 -32.23
N GLY A 205 8.52 -6.55 -31.53
CA GLY A 205 9.81 -6.12 -30.97
C GLY A 205 9.69 -5.04 -29.89
N ILE A 206 8.55 -4.97 -29.20
CA ILE A 206 8.28 -3.93 -28.18
C ILE A 206 8.64 -4.47 -26.80
N SER A 207 9.18 -3.61 -25.93
CA SER A 207 9.34 -3.93 -24.51
C SER A 207 7.97 -4.15 -23.81
N VAL A 208 7.96 -5.00 -22.79
CA VAL A 208 6.73 -5.32 -22.06
C VAL A 208 6.24 -4.09 -21.29
N LYS A 209 4.95 -3.73 -21.46
CA LYS A 209 4.36 -2.56 -20.78
C LYS A 209 3.54 -2.95 -19.55
N LYS A 210 3.49 -2.07 -18.54
CA LYS A 210 2.71 -2.28 -17.30
C LYS A 210 1.23 -2.04 -17.49
N HIS A 211 0.88 -1.02 -18.29
CA HIS A 211 -0.47 -0.58 -18.51
C HIS A 211 -0.81 -0.71 -20.00
N ILE A 212 -1.95 -1.31 -20.31
CA ILE A 212 -2.48 -1.37 -21.68
C ILE A 212 -3.83 -0.68 -21.70
N ALA A 213 -4.18 -0.01 -22.79
CA ALA A 213 -5.54 0.44 -23.04
C ALA A 213 -5.90 0.26 -24.51
N ALA A 214 -7.19 0.20 -24.80
CA ALA A 214 -7.69 0.10 -26.16
C ALA A 214 -8.51 1.33 -26.52
N PHE A 215 -8.23 1.91 -27.68
CA PHE A 215 -8.98 3.02 -28.27
C PHE A 215 -9.68 2.54 -29.54
N LEU A 216 -10.85 3.10 -29.79
CA LEU A 216 -11.63 2.83 -30.99
C LEU A 216 -11.35 3.94 -32.00
N VAL A 217 -10.87 3.57 -33.17
CA VAL A 217 -10.29 4.48 -34.15
C VAL A 217 -10.96 4.21 -35.51
N THR A 218 -11.05 5.24 -36.34
CA THR A 218 -11.55 5.10 -37.73
C THR A 218 -10.44 4.51 -38.61
N GLU A 219 -10.80 3.95 -39.77
CA GLU A 219 -9.85 3.23 -40.63
C GLU A 219 -8.72 4.11 -41.17
N ASP A 220 -9.03 5.35 -41.51
CA ASP A 220 -8.11 6.41 -41.94
C ASP A 220 -7.06 6.80 -40.89
N ALA A 221 -7.34 6.53 -39.61
CA ALA A 221 -6.50 6.94 -38.49
C ALA A 221 -5.71 5.76 -37.87
N VAL A 222 -5.61 4.64 -38.57
CA VAL A 222 -4.91 3.45 -38.08
C VAL A 222 -3.39 3.67 -38.09
N VAL A 223 -2.79 3.50 -36.93
CA VAL A 223 -1.33 3.63 -36.72
C VAL A 223 -0.69 2.26 -36.70
N ARG A 224 0.51 2.13 -37.28
CA ARG A 224 1.26 0.88 -37.28
C ARG A 224 1.67 0.46 -35.86
N PRO A 225 1.55 -0.84 -35.50
CA PRO A 225 2.14 -1.36 -34.27
C PRO A 225 3.65 -1.10 -34.20
N GLY A 226 4.15 -0.81 -33.00
CA GLY A 226 5.54 -0.42 -32.75
C GLY A 226 5.79 1.10 -32.77
N THR A 227 4.86 1.90 -33.32
CA THR A 227 5.01 3.36 -33.33
C THR A 227 4.89 3.95 -31.91
N GLU A 228 5.85 4.81 -31.56
CA GLU A 228 5.85 5.56 -30.31
C GLU A 228 5.00 6.83 -30.43
N LEU A 229 4.28 7.19 -29.37
CA LEU A 229 3.38 8.34 -29.34
C LEU A 229 3.95 9.44 -28.44
N HIS A 230 4.14 10.62 -29.02
CA HIS A 230 4.57 11.83 -28.31
C HIS A 230 3.39 12.67 -27.81
N ILE A 231 3.64 13.48 -26.78
CA ILE A 231 2.63 14.35 -26.17
C ILE A 231 2.06 15.42 -27.13
N CYS A 232 2.87 15.89 -28.08
CA CYS A 232 2.44 16.84 -29.12
C CYS A 232 1.39 16.25 -30.08
N HIS A 233 1.00 14.98 -29.89
CA HIS A 233 -0.25 14.47 -30.45
C HIS A 233 -1.46 15.35 -30.09
N PHE A 234 -1.46 15.96 -28.90
CA PHE A 234 -2.43 16.98 -28.52
C PHE A 234 -1.87 18.38 -28.74
N LYS A 235 -2.74 19.30 -29.16
CA LYS A 235 -2.41 20.73 -29.32
C LYS A 235 -2.94 21.55 -28.15
N VAL A 236 -2.27 22.66 -27.85
CA VAL A 236 -2.77 23.64 -26.88
C VAL A 236 -4.03 24.33 -27.43
N GLY A 237 -5.01 24.57 -26.55
CA GLY A 237 -6.34 25.06 -26.90
C GLY A 237 -7.33 23.96 -27.29
N GLN A 238 -6.86 22.73 -27.50
CA GLN A 238 -7.73 21.59 -27.79
C GLN A 238 -8.53 21.15 -26.56
N PHE A 239 -9.75 20.65 -26.78
CA PHE A 239 -10.52 19.95 -25.74
C PHE A 239 -10.30 18.43 -25.79
N ILE A 240 -10.16 17.83 -24.61
CA ILE A 240 -9.95 16.40 -24.41
C ILE A 240 -11.01 15.81 -23.46
N THR A 241 -11.13 14.47 -23.53
CA THR A 241 -11.88 13.66 -22.57
C THR A 241 -10.90 12.82 -21.76
N ALA A 242 -10.90 13.01 -20.44
CA ALA A 242 -10.12 12.17 -19.54
C ALA A 242 -11.01 11.12 -18.89
N THR A 243 -10.63 9.84 -19.03
CA THR A 243 -11.38 8.71 -18.48
C THR A 243 -10.50 7.96 -17.49
N GLY A 244 -11.00 7.74 -16.28
CA GLY A 244 -10.24 7.12 -15.21
C GLY A 244 -11.14 6.47 -14.19
N HIS A 245 -10.53 5.70 -13.29
CA HIS A 245 -11.20 5.30 -12.06
C HIS A 245 -11.37 6.50 -11.15
N THR A 246 -12.53 6.62 -10.50
CA THR A 246 -12.72 7.60 -9.43
C THR A 246 -12.08 7.11 -8.14
N ILE A 247 -11.67 8.06 -7.28
CA ILE A 247 -11.21 7.82 -5.90
C ILE A 247 -12.15 6.82 -5.21
N ASP A 248 -11.56 5.82 -4.55
CA ASP A 248 -12.32 4.82 -3.79
C ASP A 248 -12.67 5.37 -2.40
N TRP A 249 -13.97 5.49 -2.12
CA TRP A 249 -14.50 5.92 -0.83
C TRP A 249 -15.02 4.74 0.02
N GLY A 250 -14.99 3.50 -0.48
CA GLY A 250 -15.54 2.34 0.20
C GLY A 250 -17.06 2.41 0.39
N PHE A 251 -17.57 1.71 1.42
CA PHE A 251 -19.01 1.71 1.73
C PHE A 251 -19.43 3.05 2.37
N GLN A 252 -20.31 3.78 1.69
CA GLN A 252 -20.76 5.11 2.10
C GLN A 252 -22.27 5.15 2.39
N GLY A 253 -22.65 5.94 3.39
CA GLY A 253 -24.03 6.24 3.74
C GLY A 253 -24.74 7.10 2.69
N GLY A 254 -26.08 7.16 2.74
CA GLY A 254 -26.88 7.88 1.73
C GLY A 254 -26.59 9.39 1.62
N MET A 255 -26.21 10.04 2.73
CA MET A 255 -25.81 11.46 2.72
C MET A 255 -24.55 11.70 1.90
N HIS A 256 -23.49 10.89 2.09
CA HIS A 256 -22.22 11.09 1.38
C HIS A 256 -22.29 10.59 -0.08
N ARG A 257 -22.96 9.45 -0.30
CA ARG A 257 -23.06 8.81 -1.62
C ARG A 257 -24.00 9.53 -2.58
N TRP A 258 -25.14 10.02 -2.09
CA TRP A 258 -26.22 10.57 -2.92
C TRP A 258 -26.57 12.02 -2.60
N GLY A 259 -25.90 12.65 -1.62
CA GLY A 259 -26.20 14.02 -1.22
C GLY A 259 -27.52 14.18 -0.47
N PHE A 260 -28.04 13.12 0.18
CA PHE A 260 -29.26 13.23 0.99
C PHE A 260 -29.07 14.22 2.15
N LYS A 261 -30.10 15.02 2.44
CA LYS A 261 -30.08 16.03 3.52
C LYS A 261 -29.97 15.43 4.92
N GLY A 262 -30.44 14.19 5.12
CA GLY A 262 -30.56 13.58 6.45
C GLY A 262 -31.76 14.13 7.23
N MET A 263 -31.77 13.88 8.53
CA MET A 263 -32.77 14.42 9.46
C MET A 263 -32.16 15.55 10.32
N PRO A 264 -32.98 16.43 10.92
CA PRO A 264 -32.48 17.49 11.80
C PRO A 264 -31.60 16.97 12.93
N ALA A 265 -30.67 17.81 13.39
CA ALA A 265 -29.79 17.48 14.51
C ALA A 265 -30.54 17.48 15.85
N ARG A 266 -31.50 18.41 16.02
CA ARG A 266 -32.34 18.52 17.21
C ARG A 266 -33.67 17.79 17.01
N ARG A 267 -34.32 17.37 18.11
CA ARG A 267 -35.64 16.73 18.13
C ARG A 267 -35.76 15.45 17.28
N THR A 268 -34.65 14.72 17.11
CA THR A 268 -34.58 13.49 16.32
C THR A 268 -33.75 12.46 17.08
N THR A 269 -34.21 11.22 17.19
CA THR A 269 -33.50 10.15 17.91
C THR A 269 -32.93 9.11 16.95
N LYS A 270 -31.61 8.87 16.98
CA LYS A 270 -30.90 7.80 16.25
C LYS A 270 -31.12 7.75 14.72
N SER A 271 -31.65 8.80 14.09
CA SER A 271 -32.00 8.82 12.66
C SER A 271 -31.37 9.96 11.84
N HIS A 272 -30.47 10.75 12.43
CA HIS A 272 -29.82 11.91 11.79
C HIS A 272 -29.26 11.63 10.39
N ARG A 273 -28.68 10.43 10.17
CA ARG A 273 -28.02 10.06 8.90
C ARG A 273 -28.73 8.94 8.13
N ARG A 274 -29.95 8.56 8.54
CA ARG A 274 -30.74 7.54 7.85
C ARG A 274 -31.28 8.10 6.52
N ILE A 275 -31.59 7.20 5.58
CA ILE A 275 -32.10 7.56 4.25
C ILE A 275 -33.58 7.94 4.22
N GLY A 276 -34.31 7.69 5.33
CA GLY A 276 -35.76 7.90 5.39
C GLY A 276 -36.54 6.82 4.64
N ALA A 277 -37.71 7.18 4.13
CA ALA A 277 -38.59 6.27 3.41
C ALA A 277 -38.00 5.80 2.07
N ILE A 278 -38.06 4.49 1.81
CA ILE A 278 -37.45 3.86 0.63
C ILE A 278 -38.44 3.61 -0.52
N GLY A 279 -39.74 3.56 -0.24
CA GLY A 279 -40.80 3.29 -1.22
C GLY A 279 -42.18 3.62 -0.66
N SER A 280 -43.20 3.42 -1.49
CA SER A 280 -44.62 3.53 -1.09
C SER A 280 -45.18 2.16 -0.73
N LYS A 281 -46.18 2.13 0.18
CA LYS A 281 -46.85 0.89 0.60
C LYS A 281 -47.54 0.16 -0.56
N GLY A 282 -48.10 0.89 -1.53
CA GLY A 282 -48.85 0.31 -2.66
C GLY A 282 -48.02 -0.55 -3.61
N ASP A 283 -46.74 -0.22 -3.79
CA ASP A 283 -45.85 -1.03 -4.64
C ASP A 283 -45.36 -2.31 -3.95
N ALA A 284 -45.41 -2.37 -2.61
CA ALA A 284 -44.92 -3.45 -1.74
C ALA A 284 -43.47 -3.93 -2.00
N ARG A 285 -42.69 -3.21 -2.83
CA ARG A 285 -41.30 -3.53 -3.19
C ARG A 285 -40.47 -2.26 -3.35
N VAL A 286 -39.14 -2.43 -3.28
CA VAL A 286 -38.21 -1.36 -3.62
C VAL A 286 -37.95 -1.39 -5.13
N ARG A 287 -38.20 -0.27 -5.80
CA ARG A 287 -37.93 -0.16 -7.25
C ARG A 287 -36.43 -0.33 -7.54
N PRO A 288 -36.05 -1.11 -8.58
CA PRO A 288 -34.65 -1.22 -9.02
C PRO A 288 -34.03 0.15 -9.29
N GLY A 289 -32.76 0.34 -8.92
CA GLY A 289 -32.08 1.62 -9.06
C GLY A 289 -32.39 2.64 -7.96
N LYS A 290 -33.19 2.30 -6.93
CA LYS A 290 -33.37 3.16 -5.76
C LYS A 290 -32.02 3.49 -5.11
N ARG A 291 -31.79 4.78 -4.89
CA ARG A 291 -30.59 5.31 -4.23
C ARG A 291 -30.50 4.83 -2.78
N MET A 292 -29.51 3.99 -2.48
CA MET A 292 -29.28 3.36 -1.17
C MET A 292 -27.81 3.48 -0.73
N PRO A 293 -27.48 3.37 0.58
CA PRO A 293 -26.08 3.29 1.02
C PRO A 293 -25.36 2.12 0.34
N GLY A 294 -24.06 2.24 0.15
CA GLY A 294 -23.27 1.23 -0.55
C GLY A 294 -21.91 1.73 -0.98
N HIS A 295 -21.19 0.90 -1.72
CA HIS A 295 -19.88 1.26 -2.25
C HIS A 295 -19.95 2.51 -3.13
N MET A 296 -19.05 3.46 -2.89
CA MET A 296 -18.92 4.70 -3.64
C MET A 296 -17.49 4.83 -4.15
N GLY A 297 -17.35 5.18 -5.42
CA GLY A 297 -16.03 5.33 -6.05
C GLY A 297 -15.50 4.03 -6.64
N TYR A 298 -14.25 4.07 -7.08
CA TYR A 298 -13.59 3.01 -7.87
C TYR A 298 -14.33 2.62 -9.16
N GLU A 299 -15.12 3.54 -9.72
CA GLU A 299 -15.85 3.36 -10.97
C GLU A 299 -15.17 4.12 -12.11
N TRP A 300 -15.30 3.62 -13.34
CA TRP A 300 -14.88 4.34 -14.53
C TRP A 300 -15.77 5.56 -14.75
N ARG A 301 -15.17 6.74 -14.80
CA ARG A 301 -15.84 7.99 -15.17
C ARG A 301 -15.03 8.73 -16.21
N SER A 302 -15.73 9.30 -17.18
CA SER A 302 -15.17 10.15 -18.22
C SER A 302 -15.59 11.58 -17.96
N ILE A 303 -14.63 12.49 -17.88
CA ILE A 303 -14.87 13.94 -17.81
C ILE A 303 -14.49 14.52 -19.18
N PRO A 304 -15.48 14.92 -20.01
CA PRO A 304 -15.23 15.54 -21.30
C PRO A 304 -15.05 17.06 -21.20
N GLY A 305 -14.50 17.65 -22.27
CA GLY A 305 -14.47 19.10 -22.45
C GLY A 305 -13.45 19.81 -21.57
N LEU A 306 -12.40 19.10 -21.15
CA LEU A 306 -11.25 19.67 -20.46
C LEU A 306 -10.32 20.30 -21.49
N GLU A 307 -9.87 21.52 -21.24
CA GLU A 307 -9.03 22.27 -22.18
C GLU A 307 -7.55 22.05 -21.89
N VAL A 308 -6.74 21.90 -22.93
CA VAL A 308 -5.29 21.82 -22.84
C VAL A 308 -4.69 23.22 -22.86
N LEU A 309 -3.91 23.57 -21.83
CA LEU A 309 -3.44 24.94 -21.64
C LEU A 309 -1.94 25.11 -21.79
N ARG A 310 -1.18 24.06 -21.49
CA ARG A 310 0.28 24.07 -21.56
C ARG A 310 0.77 22.66 -21.82
N ILE A 311 1.77 22.51 -22.67
CA ILE A 311 2.42 21.23 -22.98
C ILE A 311 3.93 21.42 -22.88
N ASN A 312 4.57 20.57 -22.07
CA ASN A 312 6.02 20.44 -22.04
C ASN A 312 6.41 19.17 -22.82
N PRO A 313 6.99 19.30 -24.04
CA PRO A 313 7.41 18.18 -24.86
C PRO A 313 8.61 17.40 -24.27
N GLU A 314 9.58 18.06 -23.65
CA GLU A 314 10.77 17.40 -23.10
C GLU A 314 10.42 16.42 -21.97
N LYS A 315 9.58 16.86 -21.04
CA LYS A 315 9.12 16.06 -19.89
C LYS A 315 7.90 15.20 -20.21
N GLN A 316 7.32 15.34 -21.40
CA GLN A 316 6.07 14.70 -21.81
C GLN A 316 4.92 14.96 -20.82
N VAL A 317 4.77 16.22 -20.37
CA VAL A 317 3.73 16.64 -19.40
C VAL A 317 2.74 17.60 -20.04
N MET A 318 1.45 17.38 -19.80
CA MET A 318 0.37 18.25 -20.25
C MET A 318 -0.44 18.80 -19.06
N TYR A 319 -0.77 20.08 -19.14
CA TYR A 319 -1.58 20.80 -18.17
C TYR A 319 -2.99 20.97 -18.70
N VAL A 320 -3.93 20.45 -17.94
CA VAL A 320 -5.34 20.40 -18.31
C VAL A 320 -6.16 21.22 -17.34
N ASN A 321 -7.05 22.06 -17.86
CA ASN A 321 -7.94 22.88 -17.05
C ASN A 321 -8.92 22.01 -16.25
N GLY A 322 -9.02 22.24 -14.95
CA GLY A 322 -9.97 21.58 -14.06
C GLY A 322 -9.46 20.27 -13.46
N SER A 323 -10.40 19.48 -12.95
CA SER A 323 -10.12 18.25 -12.22
C SER A 323 -10.34 17.01 -13.07
N VAL A 324 -9.46 16.02 -12.91
CA VAL A 324 -9.52 14.72 -13.57
C VAL A 324 -9.85 13.63 -12.55
N PRO A 325 -10.59 12.55 -12.90
CA PRO A 325 -10.88 11.45 -11.98
C PRO A 325 -9.59 10.81 -11.43
N GLY A 326 -9.74 10.11 -10.30
CA GLY A 326 -8.69 9.27 -9.74
C GLY A 326 -7.80 9.96 -8.72
N GLU A 327 -7.04 9.14 -8.00
CA GLU A 327 -6.01 9.61 -7.07
C GLU A 327 -4.74 10.02 -7.83
N THR A 328 -3.83 10.71 -7.15
CA THR A 328 -2.50 11.00 -7.69
C THR A 328 -1.74 9.69 -7.94
N GLY A 329 -1.09 9.59 -9.11
CA GLY A 329 -0.38 8.41 -9.59
C GLY A 329 -1.26 7.43 -10.38
N GLU A 330 -2.58 7.66 -10.45
CA GLU A 330 -3.48 6.79 -11.20
C GLU A 330 -3.40 7.01 -12.71
N ILE A 331 -3.61 5.93 -13.45
CA ILE A 331 -3.57 5.93 -14.91
C ILE A 331 -4.92 6.35 -15.49
N LEU A 332 -4.85 7.18 -16.53
CA LEU A 332 -5.95 7.82 -17.19
C LEU A 332 -5.88 7.56 -18.69
N LEU A 333 -7.05 7.44 -19.30
CA LEU A 333 -7.21 7.33 -20.74
C LEU A 333 -7.59 8.70 -21.27
N ILE A 334 -6.71 9.28 -22.08
CA ILE A 334 -6.91 10.58 -22.69
C ILE A 334 -7.24 10.36 -24.16
N LYS A 335 -8.29 11.03 -24.63
CA LYS A 335 -8.68 11.05 -26.03
C LYS A 335 -9.28 12.40 -26.38
N ASP A 336 -9.50 12.65 -27.66
CA ASP A 336 -10.18 13.85 -28.12
C ASP A 336 -11.59 13.98 -27.51
N CYS A 337 -12.08 15.21 -27.42
CA CYS A 337 -13.41 15.49 -26.88
C CYS A 337 -14.50 14.94 -27.82
N TYR A 338 -15.49 14.26 -27.26
CA TYR A 338 -16.61 13.73 -28.04
C TYR A 338 -17.79 14.71 -28.17
N HIS A 339 -17.75 15.88 -27.51
CA HIS A 339 -18.81 16.88 -27.64
C HIS A 339 -18.68 17.64 -28.96
N ASP A 340 -19.76 17.70 -29.73
CA ASP A 340 -19.76 18.33 -31.07
C ASP A 340 -19.29 19.79 -31.06
N LYS A 341 -19.70 20.58 -30.06
CA LYS A 341 -19.28 21.99 -29.90
C LYS A 341 -17.80 22.18 -29.58
N LYS A 342 -17.12 21.12 -29.14
CA LYS A 342 -15.73 21.12 -28.66
C LYS A 342 -14.91 20.08 -29.41
N LYS A 343 -15.32 19.71 -30.62
CA LYS A 343 -14.53 18.84 -31.49
C LYS A 343 -13.23 19.54 -31.87
N VAL A 344 -12.22 18.74 -32.15
CA VAL A 344 -10.95 19.24 -32.66
C VAL A 344 -11.17 19.73 -34.09
N LEU A 345 -10.53 20.84 -34.47
CA LEU A 345 -10.63 21.39 -35.82
C LEU A 345 -9.42 20.95 -36.66
N ASN A 346 -8.19 21.20 -36.21
CA ASN A 346 -6.98 20.88 -36.99
C ASN A 346 -5.96 20.04 -36.16
N PRO A 347 -6.27 18.77 -35.86
CA PRO A 347 -5.36 17.89 -35.13
C PRO A 347 -4.17 17.41 -35.99
N HIS A 348 -3.10 16.95 -35.35
CA HIS A 348 -2.14 16.08 -36.03
C HIS A 348 -2.80 14.75 -36.37
N PHE A 349 -2.62 14.29 -37.60
CA PHE A 349 -3.31 13.12 -38.11
C PHE A 349 -2.36 12.28 -38.98
N PRO A 350 -2.34 10.94 -38.82
CA PRO A 350 -3.06 10.14 -37.81
C PRO A 350 -2.52 10.32 -36.38
N THR A 351 -1.24 10.68 -36.26
CA THR A 351 -0.51 11.01 -35.03
C THR A 351 0.56 12.07 -35.31
N PHE A 352 1.19 12.62 -34.27
CA PHE A 352 2.31 13.55 -34.40
C PHE A 352 3.63 12.85 -34.76
N TYR A 353 4.35 13.36 -35.76
CA TYR A 353 5.69 12.89 -36.15
C TYR A 353 6.74 13.95 -35.83
N PHE A 354 7.66 13.63 -34.91
CA PHE A 354 8.60 14.60 -34.35
C PHE A 354 9.47 15.31 -35.41
N GLU A 355 10.04 14.58 -36.36
CA GLU A 355 10.93 15.15 -37.39
C GLU A 355 10.25 16.13 -38.33
N LYS A 356 8.95 15.95 -38.62
CA LYS A 356 8.22 16.75 -39.61
C LYS A 356 7.42 17.88 -38.98
N ASP A 357 6.72 17.57 -37.89
CA ASP A 357 5.70 18.46 -37.34
C ASP A 357 6.28 19.45 -36.32
N PHE A 358 7.38 19.11 -35.64
CA PHE A 358 7.91 19.93 -34.56
C PHE A 358 8.43 21.29 -35.05
N GLU A 359 9.17 21.32 -36.15
CA GLU A 359 9.65 22.58 -36.76
C GLU A 359 8.51 23.47 -37.24
N ALA A 360 7.41 22.88 -37.71
CA ALA A 360 6.23 23.64 -38.14
C ALA A 360 5.50 24.28 -36.95
N GLU A 361 5.37 23.56 -35.83
CA GLU A 361 4.69 24.08 -34.63
C GLU A 361 5.51 25.14 -33.89
N THR A 362 6.84 25.02 -33.86
CA THR A 362 7.70 26.02 -33.20
C THR A 362 7.64 27.40 -33.86
N LYS A 363 7.31 27.48 -35.15
CA LYS A 363 7.08 28.74 -35.88
C LYS A 363 5.73 29.40 -35.56
N CYS A 364 4.93 28.87 -34.62
CA CYS A 364 3.62 29.42 -34.25
C CYS A 364 3.65 30.89 -33.77
N ASN A 365 4.80 31.37 -33.29
CA ASN A 365 4.98 32.73 -32.79
C ASN A 365 4.87 33.79 -33.91
N GLU A 366 5.13 33.41 -35.16
CA GLU A 366 5.05 34.32 -36.32
C GLU A 366 3.59 34.66 -36.68
N ASN A 367 2.64 33.81 -36.31
CA ASN A 367 1.23 34.00 -36.62
C ASN A 367 0.48 34.66 -35.44
N PRO A 368 -0.02 35.90 -35.59
CA PRO A 368 -0.76 36.58 -34.54
C PRO A 368 -2.13 35.95 -34.23
N ASP A 369 -2.68 35.09 -35.08
CA ASP A 369 -3.95 34.39 -34.85
C ASP A 369 -3.77 33.02 -34.17
N SER A 370 -2.53 32.60 -33.88
CA SER A 370 -2.28 31.33 -33.22
C SER A 370 -2.84 31.33 -31.78
N LEU A 371 -3.46 30.20 -31.41
CA LEU A 371 -4.05 30.00 -30.07
C LEU A 371 -2.99 29.76 -28.98
N PHE A 372 -1.75 29.48 -29.39
CA PHE A 372 -0.65 29.09 -28.52
C PHE A 372 0.67 29.69 -28.97
N VAL A 373 1.59 29.83 -28.01
CA VAL A 373 2.90 30.43 -28.18
C VAL A 373 3.94 29.42 -27.70
N TYR A 374 5.08 29.35 -28.39
CA TYR A 374 6.21 28.51 -28.00
C TYR A 374 7.30 29.36 -27.34
N GLU A 375 7.65 29.06 -26.10
CA GLU A 375 8.68 29.76 -25.32
C GLU A 375 9.34 28.78 -24.35
N ASP A 376 10.64 28.92 -24.07
CA ASP A 376 11.39 28.09 -23.11
C ASP A 376 11.22 26.57 -23.29
N GLY A 377 11.09 26.11 -24.54
CA GLY A 377 10.92 24.68 -24.82
C GLY A 377 9.51 24.14 -24.57
N GLU A 378 8.51 25.00 -24.34
CA GLU A 378 7.15 24.61 -24.03
C GLU A 378 6.09 25.38 -24.83
N PHE A 379 4.92 24.76 -25.01
CA PHE A 379 3.77 25.39 -25.64
C PHE A 379 2.81 25.93 -24.58
N PHE A 380 2.46 27.21 -24.65
CA PHE A 380 1.55 27.89 -23.74
C PHE A 380 0.32 28.42 -24.48
N ALA A 381 -0.85 28.36 -23.85
CA ALA A 381 -2.03 29.05 -24.37
C ALA A 381 -1.80 30.55 -24.26
N ARG A 382 -2.17 31.34 -25.29
CA ARG A 382 -1.87 32.79 -25.31
C ARG A 382 -2.46 33.58 -24.14
N ARG A 383 -3.60 33.10 -23.61
CA ARG A 383 -4.28 33.69 -22.45
C ARG A 383 -3.65 33.35 -21.09
N LEU A 384 -2.66 32.45 -21.06
CA LEU A 384 -2.00 32.00 -19.84
C LEU A 384 -0.88 32.99 -19.48
N PHE A 385 -0.84 33.41 -18.22
CA PHE A 385 0.27 34.20 -17.71
C PHE A 385 1.54 33.34 -17.63
N ARG A 386 2.62 33.82 -18.24
CA ARG A 386 3.93 33.16 -18.24
C ARG A 386 4.82 33.83 -17.20
N MET A 387 5.63 33.06 -16.49
CA MET A 387 6.51 33.60 -15.45
C MET A 387 7.62 34.52 -16.00
N THR A 388 7.92 34.40 -17.30
CA THR A 388 8.83 35.30 -18.03
C THR A 388 8.19 36.65 -18.37
N MET A 389 6.85 36.75 -18.35
CA MET A 389 6.15 38.00 -18.61
C MET A 389 6.27 38.96 -17.41
N PRO A 390 6.27 40.28 -17.64
CA PRO A 390 6.23 41.26 -16.56
C PRO A 390 4.97 41.07 -15.71
N SER A 391 5.06 41.43 -14.43
CA SER A 391 3.93 41.41 -13.49
C SER A 391 2.73 42.16 -14.08
N ILE A 392 1.53 41.59 -13.92
CA ILE A 392 0.28 42.18 -14.41
C ILE A 392 0.04 43.51 -13.66
N VAL A 393 -0.07 44.61 -14.40
CA VAL A 393 -0.44 45.93 -13.87
C VAL A 393 -1.78 46.32 -14.47
N PHE A 394 -2.78 46.54 -13.62
CA PHE A 394 -4.09 47.02 -14.03
C PHE A 394 -4.07 48.55 -14.02
N THR A 395 -4.14 49.17 -15.20
CA THR A 395 -4.07 50.64 -15.36
C THR A 395 -5.42 51.33 -15.15
N GLU A 396 -6.52 50.60 -15.28
CA GLU A 396 -7.87 51.13 -15.05
C GLU A 396 -8.47 50.55 -13.76
N PRO A 397 -9.13 51.38 -12.92
CA PRO A 397 -9.91 50.89 -11.78
C PRO A 397 -11.22 50.25 -12.29
N GLU A 398 -11.13 49.07 -12.92
CA GLU A 398 -12.34 48.31 -13.28
C GLU A 398 -13.00 47.70 -12.04
N GLU A 399 -14.33 47.82 -12.02
CA GLU A 399 -15.26 47.21 -11.08
C GLU A 399 -14.79 45.83 -10.64
N PHE A 400 -14.66 45.63 -9.32
CA PHE A 400 -14.47 44.31 -8.73
C PHE A 400 -15.51 43.35 -9.31
N LYS A 401 -15.15 42.60 -10.36
CA LYS A 401 -15.94 41.49 -10.90
C LYS A 401 -16.09 40.52 -9.74
N GLY A 402 -17.22 40.64 -9.05
CA GLY A 402 -17.46 39.98 -7.78
C GLY A 402 -17.04 38.54 -7.89
N ILE A 403 -16.10 38.13 -7.03
CA ILE A 403 -15.46 36.81 -7.03
C ILE A 403 -16.55 35.76 -7.17
N LYS A 404 -16.80 35.29 -8.40
CA LYS A 404 -17.72 34.18 -8.63
C LYS A 404 -17.06 33.01 -7.93
N ARG A 405 -17.62 32.59 -6.79
CA ARG A 405 -17.17 31.44 -6.03
C ARG A 405 -16.82 30.31 -6.99
N ASP A 406 -15.54 29.95 -7.05
CA ASP A 406 -15.02 28.82 -7.82
C ASP A 406 -15.90 27.59 -7.53
N LYS A 407 -16.67 27.14 -8.52
CA LYS A 407 -17.60 26.01 -8.37
C LYS A 407 -16.86 24.65 -8.34
N THR A 408 -15.54 24.65 -8.49
CA THR A 408 -14.65 23.50 -8.30
C THR A 408 -14.51 23.17 -6.82
N LYS A 409 -15.61 22.73 -6.19
CA LYS A 409 -15.58 22.06 -4.88
C LYS A 409 -14.90 20.69 -5.00
N ALA A 410 -13.59 20.67 -5.21
CA ALA A 410 -12.78 19.61 -4.64
C ALA A 410 -12.87 19.78 -3.12
N LYS A 411 -13.25 18.72 -2.39
CA LYS A 411 -13.19 18.72 -0.93
C LYS A 411 -11.71 18.78 -0.53
N THR A 412 -11.15 19.98 -0.46
CA THR A 412 -9.89 20.21 0.25
C THR A 412 -10.17 19.86 1.71
N ALA A 413 -9.51 18.82 2.22
CA ALA A 413 -9.49 18.55 3.64
C ALA A 413 -9.01 19.83 4.34
N LYS A 414 -9.76 20.32 5.32
CA LYS A 414 -9.34 21.44 6.17
C LYS A 414 -8.03 21.04 6.85
N VAL A 415 -6.91 21.51 6.33
CA VAL A 415 -5.71 21.72 7.13
C VAL A 415 -5.99 22.99 7.93
N LEU A 416 -6.15 22.85 9.24
CA LEU A 416 -6.27 23.98 10.15
C LEU A 416 -4.92 24.69 10.16
N PHE A 417 -4.83 25.81 9.43
CA PHE A 417 -3.84 26.84 9.70
C PHE A 417 -4.35 27.63 10.91
N PHE A 418 -3.62 27.54 12.01
CA PHE A 418 -3.74 28.49 13.11
C PHE A 418 -3.02 29.78 12.67
N GLU A 419 -3.77 30.86 12.47
CA GLU A 419 -3.21 32.20 12.37
C GLU A 419 -2.70 32.62 13.75
N SER A 420 -1.42 32.95 13.82
CA SER A 420 -0.78 33.59 14.96
C SER A 420 -1.11 35.08 14.97
N SER A 421 -2.01 35.51 15.85
CA SER A 421 -2.11 36.92 16.25
C SER A 421 -1.22 37.16 17.47
N LEU A 422 -0.24 38.04 17.29
CA LEU A 422 0.61 38.64 18.32
C LEU A 422 -0.23 39.15 19.51
N LEU A 423 0.04 38.62 20.70
CA LEU A 423 -0.12 39.36 21.95
C LEU A 423 1.12 39.10 22.81
N HIS A 424 1.78 40.21 23.10
CA HIS A 424 3.08 40.34 23.71
C HIS A 424 2.88 40.43 25.23
N THR A 425 3.21 39.37 25.99
CA THR A 425 3.55 39.47 27.42
C THR A 425 4.45 38.31 27.79
N GLY A 426 5.68 38.63 28.21
CA GLY A 426 6.74 37.67 28.46
C GLY A 426 6.57 36.86 29.72
N VAL A 427 6.98 35.60 29.65
CA VAL A 427 7.71 34.89 30.70
C VAL A 427 8.73 34.01 30.00
N HIS A 428 10.00 34.38 30.12
CA HIS A 428 11.14 33.55 29.72
C HIS A 428 11.28 32.38 30.70
N GLN A 429 11.07 31.15 30.24
CA GLN A 429 11.68 29.96 30.84
C GLN A 429 12.13 29.01 29.71
N TYR A 430 13.37 29.22 29.28
CA TYR A 430 14.16 28.20 28.61
C TYR A 430 14.54 27.16 29.66
N LEU A 431 13.93 25.97 29.63
CA LEU A 431 14.44 24.79 30.33
C LEU A 431 15.09 23.86 29.32
N CYS A 432 16.41 23.83 29.46
CA CYS A 432 17.40 22.94 28.88
C CYS A 432 16.92 21.48 28.83
N VAL A 433 16.98 20.86 27.64
CA VAL A 433 16.99 19.38 27.53
C VAL A 433 18.34 18.97 26.96
N SER A 434 19.36 19.15 27.80
CA SER A 434 20.68 18.53 27.67
C SER A 434 20.93 17.73 28.96
N SER A 435 20.32 16.56 29.07
CA SER A 435 20.54 15.67 30.22
C SER A 435 20.09 14.25 29.90
N ILE A 436 20.81 13.61 28.98
CA ILE A 436 21.12 12.17 29.07
C ILE A 436 22.61 12.04 28.72
N ILE A 437 23.46 12.52 29.63
CA ILE A 437 24.85 12.10 29.72
C ILE A 437 24.83 10.83 30.58
N PHE A 438 25.42 9.78 30.03
CA PHE A 438 25.67 8.52 30.72
C PHE A 438 26.38 8.78 32.05
N ASN A 439 25.75 8.32 33.13
CA ASN A 439 26.38 8.14 34.41
C ASN A 439 27.24 6.87 34.31
N MET A 440 28.52 7.03 34.06
CA MET A 440 29.54 5.99 34.20
C MET A 440 30.64 6.58 35.09
N ASN A 441 30.45 6.45 36.41
CA ASN A 441 31.50 6.68 37.39
C ASN A 441 31.46 5.54 38.41
N GLY A 442 32.62 4.94 38.60
CA GLY A 442 32.96 3.75 39.38
C GLY A 442 34.07 3.08 38.57
N GLU A 443 35.36 3.18 38.88
CA GLU A 443 36.01 3.32 40.19
C GLU A 443 37.36 4.06 40.07
N ASN A 444 37.80 4.61 41.20
CA ASN A 444 39.11 5.23 41.42
C ASN A 444 40.26 4.22 41.26
N LEU A 445 41.40 4.67 40.73
CA LEU A 445 42.75 4.23 41.16
C LEU A 445 43.81 5.20 40.62
N LEU A 446 44.42 5.94 41.57
CA LEU A 446 45.83 6.40 41.70
C LEU A 446 46.53 6.99 40.45
N ALA A 447 46.89 8.27 40.41
CA ALA A 447 47.97 8.99 41.11
C ALA A 447 49.24 9.20 40.24
N THR A 448 49.81 10.41 40.39
CA THR A 448 51.19 10.89 40.13
C THR A 448 51.71 11.16 38.71
N ASP A 449 51.97 12.47 38.50
CA ASP A 449 53.25 13.12 38.18
C ASP A 449 53.89 13.11 36.77
N GLU A 450 54.01 14.36 36.28
CA GLU A 450 55.18 15.06 35.72
C GLU A 450 55.85 14.72 34.36
N VAL A 451 56.41 15.81 33.82
CA VAL A 451 57.57 15.98 32.91
C VAL A 451 57.33 16.13 31.40
N SER A 452 57.35 17.41 30.97
CA SER A 452 58.21 18.02 29.93
C SER A 452 58.76 17.15 28.78
N ALA A 453 58.54 17.60 27.53
CA ALA A 453 59.63 17.81 26.56
C ALA A 453 59.18 18.61 25.32
N LYS A 454 60.13 19.40 24.81
CA LYS A 454 60.04 20.38 23.72
C LYS A 454 60.26 19.77 22.31
N LYS A 455 59.83 20.57 21.31
CA LYS A 455 60.44 20.85 19.99
C LYS A 455 60.03 20.06 18.73
N ASP A 456 59.50 20.85 17.80
CA ASP A 456 59.89 21.02 16.39
C ASP A 456 59.26 20.20 15.24
N HIS A 457 58.71 21.00 14.31
CA HIS A 457 58.72 20.90 12.84
C HIS A 457 57.58 20.18 12.08
N SER A 458 56.72 21.04 11.51
CA SER A 458 56.18 21.00 10.14
C SER A 458 55.83 19.65 9.50
N VAL A 459 54.56 19.24 9.60
CA VAL A 459 53.86 18.49 8.53
C VAL A 459 52.38 18.89 8.51
N ASN A 460 51.88 19.22 7.33
CA ASN A 460 50.50 19.54 6.98
C ASN A 460 49.42 18.79 7.81
N LYS A 461 48.68 19.52 8.65
CA LYS A 461 47.41 19.05 9.20
C LYS A 461 46.27 19.58 8.35
N LEU A 462 45.76 18.71 7.46
CA LEU A 462 44.36 18.73 7.03
C LEU A 462 43.50 18.68 8.30
N SER A 463 43.03 19.83 8.74
CA SER A 463 41.98 19.93 9.75
C SER A 463 40.67 19.49 9.11
N HIS A 464 40.46 18.17 9.02
CA HIS A 464 39.11 17.65 8.93
C HIS A 464 38.40 18.06 10.23
N CYS A 465 37.65 19.16 10.17
CA CYS A 465 36.52 19.40 11.06
C CYS A 465 35.72 18.10 11.09
N LEU A 466 35.80 17.37 12.20
CA LEU A 466 34.87 16.28 12.51
C LEU A 466 33.48 16.93 12.56
N ARG A 467 32.80 16.93 11.41
CA ARG A 467 31.39 17.33 11.33
C ARG A 467 30.66 16.46 12.34
N ALA A 468 29.98 17.08 13.29
CA ALA A 468 29.14 16.38 14.25
C ALA A 468 28.22 15.40 13.49
N ILE A 469 28.52 14.10 13.61
CA ILE A 469 27.70 13.07 13.01
C ILE A 469 26.45 13.02 13.88
N SER A 470 25.33 13.52 13.36
CA SER A 470 24.02 13.34 13.98
C SER A 470 23.86 11.86 14.35
N ALA A 471 23.47 11.57 15.59
CA ALA A 471 23.33 10.19 16.08
C ALA A 471 22.41 9.32 15.18
N ALA A 472 21.50 9.96 14.44
CA ALA A 472 20.64 9.32 13.43
C ALA A 472 21.42 8.77 12.20
N ARG A 473 22.69 9.15 12.02
CA ARG A 473 23.57 8.77 10.89
C ARG A 473 24.73 7.87 11.29
N LEU A 474 24.74 7.34 12.52
CA LEU A 474 25.78 6.42 12.96
C LEU A 474 25.81 5.13 12.10
N PRO A 475 27.00 4.59 11.79
CA PRO A 475 27.14 3.32 11.10
C PRO A 475 26.44 2.18 11.86
N ARG A 476 25.93 1.19 11.12
CA ARG A 476 25.19 0.04 11.68
C ARG A 476 25.97 -0.71 12.76
N ILE A 477 27.28 -0.89 12.58
CA ILE A 477 28.12 -1.64 13.52
C ILE A 477 28.20 -0.97 14.89
N VAL A 478 28.34 0.36 14.93
CA VAL A 478 28.39 1.14 16.17
C VAL A 478 27.04 1.10 16.89
N LEU A 479 25.94 1.20 16.15
CA LEU A 479 24.60 1.09 16.72
C LEU A 479 24.35 -0.28 17.35
N LEU A 480 24.83 -1.37 16.72
CA LEU A 480 24.71 -2.72 17.29
C LEU A 480 25.47 -2.86 18.60
N SER A 481 26.72 -2.35 18.68
CA SER A 481 27.51 -2.37 19.92
C SER A 481 26.89 -1.54 21.03
N VAL A 482 26.26 -0.41 20.71
CA VAL A 482 25.54 0.41 21.72
C VAL A 482 24.27 -0.28 22.18
N PHE A 483 23.48 -0.83 21.26
CA PHE A 483 22.19 -1.44 21.56
C PHE A 483 22.31 -2.73 22.37
N GLU A 484 23.43 -3.43 22.33
CA GLU A 484 23.68 -4.64 23.12
C GLU A 484 23.55 -4.42 24.64
N TYR A 485 23.96 -3.25 25.13
CA TYR A 485 23.97 -2.94 26.57
C TYR A 485 22.67 -2.27 27.06
N LEU A 486 21.69 -2.08 26.17
CA LEU A 486 20.44 -1.41 26.49
C LEU A 486 19.36 -2.39 26.94
N SER A 487 18.50 -1.93 27.86
CA SER A 487 17.34 -2.71 28.27
C SER A 487 16.31 -2.82 27.14
N LEU A 488 15.43 -3.82 27.21
CA LEU A 488 14.30 -3.95 26.25
C LEU A 488 13.42 -2.70 26.19
N ARG A 489 13.30 -1.96 27.30
CA ARG A 489 12.53 -0.72 27.37
C ARG A 489 13.20 0.39 26.58
N ASP A 490 14.51 0.52 26.72
CA ASP A 490 15.30 1.55 26.04
C ASP A 490 15.41 1.23 24.55
N LEU A 491 15.58 -0.04 24.18
CA LEU A 491 15.54 -0.48 22.79
C LEU A 491 14.19 -0.16 22.12
N ALA A 492 13.08 -0.32 22.84
CA ALA A 492 11.77 0.07 22.33
C ALA A 492 11.68 1.59 22.09
N GLN A 493 12.27 2.41 22.96
CA GLN A 493 12.36 3.86 22.77
C GLN A 493 13.27 4.21 21.58
N CYS A 494 14.46 3.62 21.48
CA CYS A 494 15.39 3.80 20.36
C CYS A 494 14.74 3.49 19.02
N SER A 495 13.92 2.43 18.94
CA SER A 495 13.20 2.05 17.72
C SER A 495 12.20 3.12 17.22
N ARG A 496 11.81 4.06 18.08
CA ARG A 496 10.85 5.14 17.77
C ARG A 496 11.52 6.46 17.39
N VAL A 497 12.84 6.58 17.59
CA VAL A 497 13.59 7.84 17.38
C VAL A 497 13.73 8.15 15.88
N CYS A 498 14.19 7.20 15.08
CA CYS A 498 14.32 7.39 13.63
C CYS A 498 14.25 6.07 12.85
N LYS A 499 13.97 6.18 11.54
CA LYS A 499 13.83 5.02 10.64
C LYS A 499 15.11 4.17 10.54
N HIS A 500 16.28 4.80 10.62
CA HIS A 500 17.57 4.11 10.54
C HIS A 500 17.77 3.15 11.73
N TRP A 501 17.58 3.65 12.96
CA TRP A 501 17.70 2.83 14.17
C TRP A 501 16.64 1.72 14.22
N TRP A 502 15.43 2.02 13.74
CA TRP A 502 14.38 1.02 13.58
C TRP A 502 14.79 -0.13 12.66
N ILE A 503 15.40 0.17 11.50
CA ILE A 503 15.89 -0.85 10.55
C ILE A 503 16.95 -1.74 11.22
N VAL A 504 17.87 -1.15 11.99
CA VAL A 504 18.92 -1.93 12.69
C VAL A 504 18.31 -2.91 13.69
N LEU A 505 17.30 -2.50 14.48
CA LEU A 505 16.63 -3.32 15.49
C LEU A 505 15.55 -4.27 14.94
N GLN A 506 15.17 -4.11 13.67
CA GLN A 506 14.17 -4.95 13.00
C GLN A 506 14.69 -6.37 12.75
N HIS A 507 16.00 -6.53 12.55
CA HIS A 507 16.64 -7.83 12.32
C HIS A 507 16.60 -8.67 13.60
N PRO A 508 15.85 -9.79 13.63
CA PRO A 508 15.52 -10.46 14.87
C PRO A 508 16.62 -11.43 15.34
N ASP A 509 17.60 -11.73 14.48
CA ASP A 509 18.77 -12.58 14.75
C ASP A 509 20.08 -11.77 14.77
N SER A 510 20.02 -10.52 15.22
CA SER A 510 21.22 -9.70 15.43
C SER A 510 21.90 -10.03 16.76
N PHE A 511 23.21 -9.77 16.87
CA PHE A 511 24.02 -9.93 18.09
C PHE A 511 23.36 -9.35 19.38
N VAL A 512 22.65 -8.22 19.25
CA VAL A 512 21.89 -7.61 20.35
C VAL A 512 20.85 -8.58 20.94
N TRP A 513 20.10 -9.29 20.10
CA TRP A 513 19.06 -10.22 20.55
C TRP A 513 19.64 -11.54 21.06
N GLU A 514 20.82 -11.94 20.59
CA GLU A 514 21.57 -13.09 21.09
C GLU A 514 22.04 -12.87 22.52
N ARG A 515 22.74 -11.75 22.77
CA ARG A 515 23.18 -11.37 24.12
C ARG A 515 22.01 -11.27 25.09
N LEU A 516 20.92 -10.59 24.68
CA LEU A 516 19.72 -10.45 25.52
C LEU A 516 19.02 -11.79 25.78
N ALA A 517 19.04 -12.73 24.84
CA ALA A 517 18.45 -14.05 25.05
C ALA A 517 19.19 -14.81 26.15
N HIS A 518 20.53 -14.82 26.13
CA HIS A 518 21.35 -15.45 27.17
C HIS A 518 21.24 -14.77 28.53
N LEU A 519 20.94 -13.48 28.59
CA LEU A 519 20.74 -12.75 29.85
C LEU A 519 19.35 -12.97 30.46
N ILE A 520 18.31 -13.10 29.64
CA ILE A 520 16.91 -13.11 30.10
C ILE A 520 16.35 -14.52 30.25
N ILE A 521 16.73 -15.44 29.36
CA ILE A 521 16.18 -16.80 29.31
C ILE A 521 17.12 -17.75 30.06
N PRO A 522 16.61 -18.63 30.94
CA PRO A 522 17.43 -19.66 31.59
C PRO A 522 18.17 -20.54 30.57
N GLU A 523 19.44 -20.85 30.84
CA GLU A 523 20.28 -21.65 29.92
C GLU A 523 19.67 -23.03 29.62
N GLU A 524 19.04 -23.67 30.61
CA GLU A 524 18.32 -24.93 30.43
C GLU A 524 17.23 -24.85 29.36
N ALA A 525 16.55 -23.72 29.23
CA ALA A 525 15.48 -23.54 28.24
C ALA A 525 16.03 -23.21 26.84
N LEU A 526 17.18 -22.56 26.75
CA LEU A 526 17.86 -22.28 25.48
C LEU A 526 18.52 -23.53 24.89
N ASN A 527 19.04 -24.40 25.76
CA ASN A 527 19.71 -25.65 25.38
C ASN A 527 18.74 -26.81 25.12
N ASP A 528 17.46 -26.67 25.48
CA ASP A 528 16.44 -27.69 25.21
C ASP A 528 16.08 -27.72 23.71
N PRO A 529 16.35 -28.84 22.99
CA PRO A 529 16.14 -28.93 21.55
C PRO A 529 14.66 -28.94 21.14
N TYR A 530 13.73 -29.21 22.06
CA TYR A 530 12.30 -29.38 21.74
C TYR A 530 11.43 -28.20 22.19
N LEU A 531 11.77 -27.55 23.31
CA LEU A 531 10.94 -26.54 23.97
C LEU A 531 10.65 -25.31 23.11
N LEU A 532 11.67 -24.78 22.43
CA LEU A 532 11.60 -23.56 21.61
C LEU A 532 11.82 -23.83 20.12
N SER A 533 11.68 -25.08 19.69
CA SER A 533 11.89 -25.55 18.30
C SER A 533 11.03 -24.79 17.26
N GLU A 534 9.80 -24.42 17.62
CA GLU A 534 8.88 -23.71 16.72
C GLU A 534 9.09 -22.18 16.67
N THR A 535 9.94 -21.64 17.56
CA THR A 535 10.28 -20.21 17.61
C THR A 535 11.66 -19.99 17.01
N PRO A 536 11.77 -19.65 15.71
CA PRO A 536 13.06 -19.65 15.01
C PRO A 536 13.99 -18.53 15.45
N SER A 537 13.45 -17.38 15.85
CA SER A 537 14.25 -16.19 16.18
C SER A 537 14.47 -15.99 17.67
N LEU A 538 15.66 -15.54 18.05
CA LEU A 538 16.05 -15.19 19.42
C LEU A 538 15.13 -14.12 20.02
N LYS A 539 14.76 -13.10 19.24
CA LYS A 539 13.79 -12.08 19.65
C LYS A 539 12.42 -12.67 20.00
N ASP A 540 11.99 -13.70 19.27
CA ASP A 540 10.71 -14.37 19.52
C ASP A 540 10.81 -15.33 20.71
N LYS A 541 11.97 -15.96 20.95
CA LYS A 541 12.26 -16.76 22.16
C LYS A 541 12.19 -15.92 23.44
N ILE A 542 12.79 -14.72 23.43
CA ILE A 542 12.69 -13.76 24.54
C ILE A 542 11.23 -13.41 24.79
N ARG A 543 10.48 -13.13 23.72
CA ARG A 543 9.04 -12.85 23.83
C ARG A 543 8.28 -14.03 24.44
N ALA A 544 8.55 -15.26 23.99
CA ALA A 544 7.89 -16.45 24.53
C ALA A 544 8.10 -16.59 26.05
N PHE A 545 9.31 -16.31 26.55
CA PHE A 545 9.62 -16.37 27.98
C PHE A 545 8.82 -15.36 28.83
N TYR A 546 8.56 -14.17 28.28
CA TYR A 546 7.72 -13.16 28.94
C TYR A 546 6.22 -13.53 28.97
N TYR A 547 5.77 -14.41 28.07
CA TYR A 547 4.41 -14.94 28.05
C TYR A 547 4.30 -16.35 28.69
N ALA A 548 5.36 -16.84 29.31
CA ALA A 548 5.38 -18.10 30.04
C ALA A 548 4.70 -17.97 31.43
N TRP A 549 4.81 -19.02 32.24
CA TRP A 549 4.17 -19.14 33.55
C TRP A 549 4.79 -18.25 34.61
N ASN A 550 3.96 -17.69 35.50
CA ASN A 550 4.40 -16.84 36.58
C ASN A 550 4.73 -17.67 37.83
N PRO A 551 5.98 -17.66 38.34
CA PRO A 551 6.32 -18.35 39.58
C PRO A 551 5.62 -17.77 40.82
N GLU A 552 5.20 -16.50 40.79
CA GLU A 552 4.55 -15.83 41.92
C GLU A 552 3.03 -16.02 41.96
N ASP A 553 2.43 -16.61 40.93
CA ASP A 553 0.97 -16.62 40.71
C ASP A 553 0.48 -18.03 40.35
N LEU A 554 0.70 -18.97 41.29
CA LEU A 554 0.40 -20.39 41.18
C LEU A 554 -0.20 -20.93 42.50
N SER A 555 -1.00 -21.99 42.42
CA SER A 555 -1.51 -22.69 43.61
C SER A 555 -0.40 -23.41 44.38
N ALA A 556 -0.56 -23.60 45.70
CA ALA A 556 0.43 -24.25 46.57
C ALA A 556 0.88 -25.65 46.12
N ASN A 557 0.04 -26.38 45.38
CA ASN A 557 0.34 -27.73 44.89
C ASN A 557 1.08 -27.75 43.53
N ASN A 558 1.33 -26.59 42.93
CA ASN A 558 2.05 -26.46 41.67
C ASN A 558 3.45 -25.91 41.92
N TYR A 559 4.41 -26.28 41.08
CA TYR A 559 5.73 -25.64 41.06
C TYR A 559 6.23 -25.48 39.62
N LEU A 560 7.01 -24.42 39.40
CA LEU A 560 7.61 -24.11 38.11
C LEU A 560 9.03 -24.68 38.04
N ARG A 561 9.39 -25.35 36.94
CA ARG A 561 10.77 -25.79 36.71
C ARG A 561 11.72 -24.62 36.46
N THR A 562 13.00 -24.87 36.68
CA THR A 562 14.13 -23.96 36.42
C THR A 562 14.17 -23.42 34.98
N ASN A 563 13.68 -24.19 34.00
CA ASN A 563 13.51 -23.72 32.63
C ASN A 563 12.47 -22.59 32.45
N GLY A 564 11.60 -22.35 33.44
CA GLY A 564 10.63 -21.24 33.45
C GLY A 564 9.44 -21.40 32.49
N PHE A 565 9.39 -22.48 31.71
CA PHE A 565 8.30 -22.78 30.77
C PHE A 565 7.44 -23.97 31.19
N THR A 566 7.96 -24.84 32.07
CA THR A 566 7.28 -26.08 32.46
C THR A 566 6.74 -26.01 33.88
N VAL A 567 5.42 -26.20 34.03
CA VAL A 567 4.78 -26.36 35.35
C VAL A 567 4.57 -27.84 35.66
N HIS A 568 4.80 -28.19 36.91
CA HIS A 568 4.48 -29.48 37.51
C HIS A 568 3.46 -29.32 38.61
N ARG A 569 2.56 -30.30 38.73
CA ARG A 569 1.60 -30.41 39.84
C ARG A 569 2.00 -31.59 40.73
N ASN A 570 2.01 -31.36 42.04
CA ASN A 570 2.18 -32.43 43.03
C ASN A 570 0.92 -33.30 43.10
N PRO A 571 1.06 -34.62 43.27
CA PRO A 571 -0.09 -35.53 43.34
C PRO A 571 -0.87 -35.31 44.65
N VAL A 572 -1.93 -34.50 44.57
CA VAL A 572 -2.86 -34.22 45.67
C VAL A 572 -4.27 -34.64 45.27
N ALA A 573 -4.90 -35.47 46.10
CA ALA A 573 -6.26 -35.94 45.90
C ALA A 573 -7.29 -34.84 46.22
N GLN A 574 -8.44 -34.88 45.54
CA GLN A 574 -9.59 -33.99 45.79
C GLN A 574 -9.24 -32.49 45.78
N SER A 575 -8.25 -32.07 45.00
CA SER A 575 -7.98 -30.65 44.73
C SER A 575 -7.96 -30.38 43.23
N THR A 576 -8.36 -29.16 42.87
CA THR A 576 -8.05 -28.62 41.56
C THR A 576 -7.22 -27.36 41.69
N ASP A 577 -6.16 -27.30 40.87
CA ASP A 577 -5.05 -26.38 41.03
C ASP A 577 -4.76 -25.69 39.69
N GLY A 578 -4.42 -24.41 39.76
CA GLY A 578 -4.22 -23.55 38.59
C GLY A 578 -2.91 -22.77 38.64
N VAL A 579 -2.50 -22.27 37.47
CA VAL A 579 -1.33 -21.41 37.29
C VAL A 579 -1.61 -20.32 36.27
N ARG A 580 -1.13 -19.09 36.52
CA ARG A 580 -1.26 -17.95 35.61
C ARG A 580 0.05 -17.63 34.89
N GLY A 581 -0.07 -17.02 33.72
CA GLY A 581 1.05 -16.46 32.96
C GLY A 581 1.59 -15.16 33.55
N LYS A 582 2.86 -14.84 33.25
CA LYS A 582 3.57 -13.63 33.71
C LYS A 582 2.90 -12.33 33.23
N ILE A 583 2.49 -12.30 31.97
CA ILE A 583 1.92 -11.13 31.31
C ILE A 583 0.45 -11.35 30.97
N GLY A 584 -0.36 -10.35 31.26
CA GLY A 584 -1.74 -10.27 30.80
C GLY A 584 -1.88 -9.42 29.52
N VAL A 585 -2.92 -9.72 28.76
CA VAL A 585 -3.32 -9.03 27.53
C VAL A 585 -4.64 -8.31 27.74
N ASN A 586 -4.80 -7.15 27.11
CA ASN A 586 -6.02 -6.32 27.21
C ASN A 586 -6.82 -6.28 25.90
N GLY A 587 -6.33 -6.92 24.82
CA GLY A 587 -6.89 -6.81 23.48
C GLY A 587 -6.03 -7.50 22.41
N GLY A 588 -6.61 -7.75 21.23
CA GLY A 588 -5.93 -8.35 20.07
C GLY A 588 -6.15 -9.86 19.90
N ILE A 589 -5.55 -10.48 18.89
CA ILE A 589 -5.61 -11.94 18.68
C ILE A 589 -4.31 -12.56 19.13
N HIS A 590 -4.40 -13.57 20.01
CA HIS A 590 -3.25 -14.26 20.59
C HIS A 590 -3.41 -15.77 20.42
N ALA A 591 -2.32 -16.44 20.05
CA ALA A 591 -2.30 -17.87 19.81
C ALA A 591 -1.24 -18.54 20.70
N TRP A 592 -1.66 -19.53 21.48
CA TRP A 592 -0.81 -20.31 22.37
C TRP A 592 -0.80 -21.77 21.99
N GLU A 593 0.36 -22.39 22.14
CA GLU A 593 0.55 -23.82 22.07
C GLU A 593 0.79 -24.36 23.47
N PHE A 594 0.07 -25.43 23.81
CA PHE A 594 0.17 -26.12 25.08
C PHE A 594 0.56 -27.56 24.81
N LYS A 595 1.69 -28.01 25.37
CA LYS A 595 2.11 -29.41 25.33
C LYS A 595 2.04 -29.97 26.74
N TRP A 596 1.61 -31.22 26.87
CA TRP A 596 1.62 -31.91 28.16
C TRP A 596 2.14 -33.34 28.00
N GLU A 597 2.71 -33.86 29.08
CA GLU A 597 3.17 -35.25 29.20
C GLU A 597 2.30 -35.97 30.24
N GLY A 598 1.77 -37.15 29.90
CA GLY A 598 0.89 -37.94 30.77
C GLY A 598 -0.61 -37.85 30.39
N PRO A 599 -1.46 -38.73 30.95
CA PRO A 599 -2.89 -38.74 30.67
C PRO A 599 -3.60 -37.54 31.30
N LEU A 600 -4.47 -36.88 30.53
CA LEU A 600 -5.33 -35.81 31.07
C LEU A 600 -6.26 -36.36 32.14
N GLY A 601 -6.39 -35.63 33.23
CA GLY A 601 -7.35 -35.91 34.28
C GLY A 601 -8.81 -35.73 33.89
N THR A 602 -9.73 -36.05 34.80
CA THR A 602 -11.19 -35.88 34.61
C THR A 602 -11.58 -34.43 34.35
N VAL A 603 -10.82 -33.47 34.89
CA VAL A 603 -11.04 -32.04 34.69
C VAL A 603 -9.71 -31.38 34.30
N ALA A 604 -9.52 -31.17 33.00
CA ALA A 604 -8.37 -30.48 32.44
C ALA A 604 -8.84 -29.30 31.58
N CYS A 605 -8.54 -28.07 32.01
CA CYS A 605 -9.03 -26.85 31.40
C CYS A 605 -7.90 -25.86 31.08
N ILE A 606 -7.94 -25.25 29.91
CA ILE A 606 -7.03 -24.15 29.57
C ILE A 606 -7.85 -22.94 29.17
N GLY A 607 -7.44 -21.74 29.56
CA GLY A 607 -8.11 -20.57 29.04
C GLY A 607 -7.59 -19.26 29.59
N LEU A 608 -8.53 -18.37 29.80
CA LEU A 608 -8.27 -16.97 30.11
C LEU A 608 -8.87 -16.65 31.46
N ALA A 609 -8.18 -15.86 32.25
CA ALA A 609 -8.69 -15.45 33.54
C ALA A 609 -8.21 -14.04 33.89
N THR A 610 -9.03 -13.32 34.64
CA THR A 610 -8.59 -12.10 35.30
C THR A 610 -7.66 -12.47 36.46
N LYS A 611 -6.95 -11.46 37.00
CA LYS A 611 -6.16 -11.63 38.23
C LYS A 611 -7.01 -12.04 39.46
N HIS A 612 -8.33 -11.92 39.38
CA HIS A 612 -9.26 -12.19 40.48
C HIS A 612 -9.79 -13.62 40.48
N ALA A 613 -9.62 -14.38 39.39
CA ALA A 613 -10.06 -15.76 39.34
C ALA A 613 -9.32 -16.62 40.37
N ALA A 614 -10.02 -17.59 40.95
CA ALA A 614 -9.43 -18.52 41.92
C ALA A 614 -8.38 -19.42 41.26
N LEU A 615 -7.28 -19.68 41.98
CA LEU A 615 -6.22 -20.59 41.56
C LEU A 615 -6.34 -21.99 42.16
N HIS A 616 -7.26 -22.19 43.10
CA HIS A 616 -7.42 -23.44 43.82
C HIS A 616 -8.87 -23.64 44.24
N CYS A 617 -9.37 -24.86 44.14
CA CYS A 617 -10.64 -25.29 44.75
C CYS A 617 -10.54 -26.73 45.28
N GLN A 618 -11.41 -27.04 46.24
CA GLN A 618 -11.60 -28.41 46.71
C GLN A 618 -12.53 -29.17 45.76
N GLY A 619 -12.23 -30.46 45.57
CA GLY A 619 -12.92 -31.34 44.63
C GLY A 619 -12.36 -31.29 43.21
N TYR A 620 -12.89 -32.16 42.34
CA TYR A 620 -12.53 -32.24 40.92
C TYR A 620 -13.50 -31.38 40.09
N VAL A 621 -13.31 -30.07 40.13
CA VAL A 621 -14.21 -29.09 39.50
C VAL A 621 -13.41 -28.14 38.61
N ALA A 622 -13.99 -27.77 37.46
CA ALA A 622 -13.37 -26.77 36.59
C ALA A 622 -13.41 -25.39 37.31
N LEU A 623 -12.24 -24.76 37.50
CA LEU A 623 -12.06 -23.41 38.02
C LEU A 623 -12.24 -22.43 36.86
N LEU A 624 -11.60 -22.74 35.73
CA LEU A 624 -11.69 -21.96 34.51
C LEU A 624 -13.07 -22.09 33.87
N GLY A 625 -13.76 -20.97 33.78
CA GLY A 625 -15.12 -20.89 33.26
C GLY A 625 -16.20 -21.14 34.30
N SER A 626 -15.85 -21.32 35.59
CA SER A 626 -16.82 -21.49 36.68
C SER A 626 -17.50 -20.17 37.10
N ASP A 627 -16.83 -19.05 36.87
CA ASP A 627 -17.24 -17.72 37.28
C ASP A 627 -17.19 -16.72 36.10
N ASP A 628 -17.51 -15.45 36.40
CA ASP A 628 -17.45 -14.34 35.46
C ASP A 628 -16.01 -13.83 35.25
N GLN A 629 -15.06 -14.30 36.06
CA GLN A 629 -13.66 -13.93 36.02
C GLN A 629 -12.82 -14.78 35.07
N SER A 630 -13.38 -15.86 34.51
CA SER A 630 -12.63 -16.79 33.69
C SER A 630 -13.41 -17.39 32.53
N TRP A 631 -12.69 -17.77 31.49
CA TRP A 631 -13.16 -18.54 30.34
C TRP A 631 -12.28 -19.78 30.26
N GLY A 632 -12.90 -20.96 30.27
CA GLY A 632 -12.19 -22.23 30.28
C GLY A 632 -12.54 -23.08 29.07
N TRP A 633 -11.55 -23.63 28.41
CA TRP A 633 -11.73 -24.71 27.46
C TRP A 633 -11.39 -26.04 28.13
N ASN A 634 -12.42 -26.86 28.39
CA ASN A 634 -12.26 -28.22 28.88
C ASN A 634 -11.74 -29.12 27.75
N LEU A 635 -10.54 -29.67 27.93
CA LEU A 635 -9.83 -30.47 26.93
C LEU A 635 -10.36 -31.90 26.80
N VAL A 636 -11.05 -32.40 27.83
CA VAL A 636 -11.63 -33.74 27.88
C VAL A 636 -12.94 -33.76 27.10
N ASP A 637 -13.81 -32.79 27.40
CA ASP A 637 -15.16 -32.70 26.81
C ASP A 637 -15.25 -31.78 25.59
N ASN A 638 -14.16 -31.05 25.26
CA ASN A 638 -14.09 -30.05 24.20
C ASN A 638 -15.19 -28.97 24.29
N ASN A 639 -15.51 -28.56 25.52
CA ASN A 639 -16.50 -27.52 25.77
C ASN A 639 -15.83 -26.23 26.24
N LEU A 640 -16.26 -25.11 25.65
CA LEU A 640 -15.94 -23.78 26.13
C LEU A 640 -16.92 -23.40 27.25
N MET A 641 -16.39 -23.02 28.39
CA MET A 641 -17.09 -22.75 29.65
C MET A 641 -16.91 -21.29 30.08
N HIS A 642 -17.97 -20.69 30.60
CA HIS A 642 -17.96 -19.36 31.26
C HIS A 642 -19.20 -19.24 32.16
N ASN A 643 -19.09 -18.57 33.32
CA ASN A 643 -20.20 -18.44 34.29
C ASN A 643 -20.84 -19.79 34.71
N GLY A 644 -20.04 -20.85 34.78
CA GLY A 644 -20.50 -22.20 35.14
C GLY A 644 -21.30 -22.92 34.05
N LEU A 645 -21.43 -22.33 32.86
CA LEU A 645 -22.23 -22.88 31.76
C LEU A 645 -21.38 -23.22 30.52
N PRO A 646 -21.66 -24.33 29.83
CA PRO A 646 -21.07 -24.62 28.54
C PRO A 646 -21.68 -23.70 27.47
N ILE A 647 -20.84 -22.90 26.80
CA ILE A 647 -21.25 -22.00 25.72
C ILE A 647 -21.33 -22.73 24.38
N SER A 648 -20.28 -23.46 24.02
CA SER A 648 -20.17 -24.12 22.71
C SER A 648 -19.05 -25.15 22.68
N HIS A 649 -19.06 -26.03 21.67
CA HIS A 649 -17.93 -26.90 21.39
C HIS A 649 -16.76 -26.11 20.78
N TYR A 650 -15.56 -26.37 21.28
CA TYR A 650 -14.33 -25.76 20.78
C TYR A 650 -13.18 -26.77 20.88
N PRO A 651 -12.37 -26.97 19.81
CA PRO A 651 -12.61 -26.60 18.42
C PRO A 651 -13.75 -27.41 17.78
N TYR A 652 -14.31 -26.94 16.65
CA TYR A 652 -15.41 -27.59 15.93
C TYR A 652 -15.05 -28.92 15.21
N ILE A 653 -13.93 -29.54 15.52
CA ILE A 653 -13.43 -30.77 14.87
C ILE A 653 -13.53 -31.94 15.85
N ASN A 654 -13.91 -33.13 15.37
CA ASN A 654 -14.02 -34.35 16.18
C ASN A 654 -12.68 -34.74 16.83
N ASN A 655 -12.76 -35.17 18.09
CA ASN A 655 -11.62 -35.57 18.92
C ASN A 655 -11.01 -36.93 18.47
N PRO A 656 -9.69 -37.16 18.63
CA PRO A 656 -9.16 -38.51 18.83
C PRO A 656 -9.69 -39.11 20.15
N PRO A 657 -9.73 -40.46 20.30
CA PRO A 657 -10.38 -41.14 21.41
C PRO A 657 -9.78 -40.75 22.78
N LYS A 658 -10.64 -40.75 23.81
CA LYS A 658 -10.24 -40.55 25.22
C LYS A 658 -9.05 -41.47 25.54
N TYR A 659 -8.06 -40.95 26.26
CA TYR A 659 -6.87 -41.70 26.75
C TYR A 659 -5.73 -42.00 25.76
N GLN A 660 -5.60 -41.26 24.64
CA GLN A 660 -4.37 -41.33 23.83
C GLN A 660 -3.27 -40.40 24.36
N VAL A 661 -2.04 -40.92 24.42
CA VAL A 661 -0.83 -40.17 24.76
C VAL A 661 -0.21 -39.64 23.46
N SER A 662 -0.40 -38.35 23.18
CA SER A 662 0.38 -37.46 22.28
C SER A 662 -0.47 -36.27 21.84
N ASN A 663 0.02 -35.12 21.35
CA ASN A 663 1.19 -34.28 21.60
C ASN A 663 0.78 -32.89 21.10
N SER A 664 0.89 -31.84 21.92
CA SER A 664 0.62 -30.42 21.58
C SER A 664 -0.84 -30.07 21.14
N ARG A 665 -1.46 -29.06 21.79
CA ARG A 665 -2.68 -28.40 21.28
C ARG A 665 -2.48 -26.91 21.13
N ARG A 666 -3.02 -26.35 20.05
CA ARG A 666 -2.99 -24.91 19.77
C ARG A 666 -4.35 -24.29 20.04
N SER A 667 -4.36 -23.13 20.70
CA SER A 667 -5.57 -22.35 20.96
C SER A 667 -5.38 -20.90 20.48
N CYS A 668 -6.40 -20.34 19.86
CA CYS A 668 -6.42 -18.95 19.39
C CYS A 668 -7.56 -18.20 20.07
N TRP A 669 -7.26 -17.08 20.72
CA TRP A 669 -8.26 -16.25 21.38
C TRP A 669 -8.25 -14.84 20.79
N ASN A 670 -9.44 -14.31 20.52
CA ASN A 670 -9.63 -12.95 20.02
C ASN A 670 -10.23 -12.08 21.13
N PHE A 671 -9.53 -11.02 21.49
CA PHE A 671 -9.92 -10.06 22.52
C PHE A 671 -10.42 -8.78 21.84
N GLY A 672 -11.72 -8.51 22.00
CA GLY A 672 -12.44 -7.37 21.44
C GLY A 672 -12.30 -6.08 22.23
#